data_AF-A0A821LVS2-F1
#
_entry.id   AF-A0A821LVS2-F1
#
_cell.length_a   1.000
_cell.length_b   1.000
_cell.length_c   1.000
_cell.angle_alpha   90.00
_cell.angle_beta   90.00
_cell.angle_gamma   90.00
#
_symmetry.space_group_name_H-M   'P 1'
#
loop_
_entity.id
_entity.type
_entity.pdbx_description
1 polymer ?
#
loop_
_entity_poly.entity_id
_entity_poly.type
_entity_poly.pdbx_seq_one_letter_code
_entity_poly.pdbx_strand_id
1 'polypeptide(L)'
;MDDTLKELFEACRNGDLVKVKKIITPENINAQDILGRKSTPLHFSSGFGRKEIVEYLLNQNANVHMKDDGGLIPLHNAASFGHAEVVQLLLNYHSDVNALDNWNYSPLAEAASKGKVDVCLILLQHGADPNIKNSDGKSALDLADSSTRPVLTGEYRKDELLEAARSGNEEKLLSLLTLANVNCHASDGRKSTPLHLAAGYNRLTICKILLEHGADVLCKDKGGLVPLHNAASYGHYEVAELLIKHGAQVNACDLWQYTPIHEAASKSRIDVCTLLLSHSADPTLSNCHSKTALDIAASRELRDRILYEYNGYSFLDAIHNGDTSRVKKLLTNETINFRHFKTGDSPLHVACTSSSSKHRRQIFEMLIRRGALVNALNTAQMAPIHICAGADHDDLLEILFKHNADINLLDGQGQTALHHAVKNGHLNACRFLITHKIDTSIVSSYGQTALDMASASNIQQLLMTYENEKVILTPNITDLQLQLLEASKSGDLDVVKRVLTFNPSLVNCRDVQGRNSTPLHFAAGYNRLQVVEYLLAMGADVTARDKGGLVPLHNSCSYGHLEVTALLLNNGASSQVTDLWKVTPLHESAAKGKFEICKLLIKYGADINKKNRDGATPLDLVKDRDSDVADLLRGDSAILELAKKGNLERLRKLLTPENVNCRDPLGRNSTPLHLAAGYNHYEIAQFLLENGGNPNAVDKGGLIALHNASSFGHVDVATLLINYHSDVNARDNWSYTPLHEAASKGRTQLCSLLLAHGANPHLQNQDNQTPLDLATADDVKSLLLDAMSTPITPTSPTSNRYQTTLTLATRETTSILGAETTTNSNNNSRQRLASASSLQQSTIQRHLPIGDGSMSLITDDERREQALHMTMDEFLSLCQFQSSQQQDSLRELFEREHITLDILAEMTHNDLKDIGIVAYGERHKLLKGIERLYKQAKDPWSNIPDRGSVFIELDSNDQEYRLVEDELQSTIREHKDNCGGIFTRYVVLKIEKIRNRRLWDRYCHRRNEIQDDNNGHENERLLFHGSPFLHSIMHKGFDERHASISGMFGAGIYFAENSSKSNQYVYGIGGGNGCTLHKDKSCYLCSRQMLLCRVCLGRSFLQFSASKLAHAPPGHHSVIGRPTQGGLAYPEYVIYRGEQAYPEYCITYNLLNPVNNDNE
;
A
#
# COMPACT_ATOMS: atom_id res chain seq x y z
N MET A 1 -7.72 35.74 89.39
CA MET A 1 -7.64 35.34 87.96
C MET A 1 -9.02 35.08 87.35
N ASP A 2 -10.08 34.83 88.14
CA ASP A 2 -11.44 34.61 87.61
C ASP A 2 -12.17 35.88 87.10
N ASP A 3 -12.06 37.03 87.78
CA ASP A 3 -12.81 38.24 87.37
C ASP A 3 -12.32 38.86 86.06
N THR A 4 -11.01 38.81 85.77
CA THR A 4 -10.44 39.38 84.54
C THR A 4 -10.85 38.61 83.28
N LEU A 5 -10.96 37.29 83.36
CA LEU A 5 -11.46 36.47 82.25
C LEU A 5 -12.96 36.65 82.06
N LYS A 6 -13.73 36.73 83.16
CA LYS A 6 -15.17 37.03 83.11
C LYS A 6 -15.44 38.37 82.42
N GLU A 7 -14.68 39.40 82.77
CA GLU A 7 -14.75 40.72 82.13
C GLU A 7 -14.36 40.69 80.64
N LEU A 8 -13.39 39.85 80.25
CA LEU A 8 -13.01 39.64 78.85
C LEU A 8 -14.17 39.05 78.04
N PHE A 9 -14.79 37.96 78.53
CA PHE A 9 -15.92 37.34 77.84
C PHE A 9 -17.14 38.26 77.75
N GLU A 10 -17.40 39.06 78.79
CA GLU A 10 -18.46 40.06 78.79
C GLU A 10 -18.18 41.20 77.79
N ALA A 11 -16.92 41.67 77.71
CA ALA A 11 -16.51 42.65 76.70
C ALA A 11 -16.66 42.09 75.27
N CYS A 12 -16.26 40.85 75.03
CA CYS A 12 -16.44 40.16 73.75
C CYS A 12 -17.91 39.98 73.37
N ARG A 13 -18.80 39.70 74.34
CA ARG A 13 -20.25 39.63 74.13
C ARG A 13 -20.86 41.00 73.81
N ASN A 14 -20.48 42.03 74.55
CA ASN A 14 -21.08 43.36 74.47
C ASN A 14 -20.53 44.20 73.32
N GLY A 15 -19.38 43.84 72.74
CA GLY A 15 -18.78 44.61 71.65
C GLY A 15 -17.81 45.70 72.10
N ASP A 16 -17.31 45.66 73.34
CA ASP A 16 -16.37 46.67 73.85
C ASP A 16 -14.93 46.36 73.42
N LEU A 17 -14.58 46.81 72.21
CA LEU A 17 -13.24 46.63 71.62
C LEU A 17 -12.13 47.26 72.47
N VAL A 18 -12.39 48.40 73.11
CA VAL A 18 -11.40 49.12 73.91
C VAL A 18 -11.02 48.29 75.13
N LYS A 19 -12.01 47.68 75.78
CA LYS A 19 -11.80 46.80 76.93
C LYS A 19 -11.14 45.48 76.52
N VAL A 20 -11.53 44.88 75.39
CA VAL A 20 -10.87 43.67 74.86
C VAL A 20 -9.38 43.92 74.58
N LYS A 21 -9.03 45.03 73.91
CA LYS A 21 -7.63 45.41 73.63
C LYS A 21 -6.76 45.57 74.87
N LYS A 22 -7.35 45.99 76.01
CA LYS A 22 -6.63 46.15 77.28
C LYS A 22 -6.39 44.83 78.01
N ILE A 23 -7.28 43.85 77.83
CA ILE A 23 -7.27 42.61 78.61
C ILE A 23 -6.61 41.44 77.85
N ILE A 24 -6.65 41.44 76.51
CA ILE A 24 -6.09 40.34 75.71
C ILE A 24 -4.56 40.28 75.84
N THR A 25 -4.05 39.08 76.03
CA THR A 25 -2.62 38.73 76.01
C THR A 25 -2.43 37.43 75.24
N PRO A 26 -1.20 37.12 74.78
CA PRO A 26 -0.91 35.84 74.11
C PRO A 26 -1.28 34.61 74.97
N GLU A 27 -1.29 34.75 76.30
CA GLU A 27 -1.62 33.68 77.25
C GLU A 27 -3.12 33.44 77.39
N ASN A 28 -3.96 34.47 77.22
CA ASN A 28 -5.40 34.38 77.46
C ASN A 28 -6.28 34.47 76.21
N ILE A 29 -5.70 34.70 75.02
CA ILE A 29 -6.44 34.87 73.76
C ILE A 29 -7.32 33.67 73.40
N ASN A 30 -6.88 32.46 73.80
CA ASN A 30 -7.61 31.21 73.61
C ASN A 30 -8.13 30.63 74.93
N ALA A 31 -8.23 31.44 76.00
CA ALA A 31 -8.78 30.99 77.27
C ALA A 31 -10.20 30.47 77.09
N GLN A 32 -10.57 29.42 77.83
CA GLN A 32 -11.90 28.82 77.77
C GLN A 32 -12.71 29.26 78.99
N ASP A 33 -14.00 29.56 78.80
CA ASP A 33 -14.87 29.88 79.92
C ASP A 33 -15.06 28.66 80.86
N ILE A 34 -15.06 28.91 82.17
CA ILE A 34 -15.11 27.83 83.18
C ILE A 34 -16.56 27.51 83.57
N LEU A 35 -17.46 28.50 83.45
CA LEU A 35 -18.87 28.40 83.85
C LEU A 35 -19.81 28.01 82.69
N GLY A 36 -19.30 28.00 81.46
CA GLY A 36 -20.08 27.75 80.24
C GLY A 36 -19.68 26.45 79.56
N ARG A 37 -19.65 26.47 78.23
CA ARG A 37 -19.33 25.30 77.39
C ARG A 37 -17.84 25.29 77.00
N LYS A 38 -16.93 25.87 77.78
CA LYS A 38 -15.52 26.09 77.41
C LYS A 38 -15.32 26.87 76.11
N SER A 39 -16.20 27.84 75.87
CA SER A 39 -16.12 28.74 74.72
C SER A 39 -14.97 29.74 74.88
N THR A 40 -14.28 30.06 73.79
CA THR A 40 -13.18 31.06 73.77
C THR A 40 -13.70 32.49 73.52
N PRO A 41 -12.90 33.55 73.75
CA PRO A 41 -13.29 34.92 73.39
C PRO A 41 -13.76 35.05 71.93
N LEU A 42 -13.16 34.26 71.03
CA LEU A 42 -13.54 34.18 69.62
C LEU A 42 -14.93 33.53 69.42
N HIS A 43 -15.30 32.51 70.20
CA HIS A 43 -16.65 31.90 70.13
C HIS A 43 -17.75 32.91 70.52
N PHE A 44 -17.50 33.70 71.56
CA PHE A 44 -18.45 34.72 72.03
C PHE A 44 -18.59 35.85 71.03
N SER A 45 -17.49 36.49 70.65
CA SER A 45 -17.53 37.60 69.70
C SER A 45 -18.13 37.17 68.35
N SER A 46 -17.88 35.93 67.92
CA SER A 46 -18.47 35.37 66.70
C SER A 46 -19.97 35.12 66.80
N GLY A 47 -20.45 34.52 67.90
CA GLY A 47 -21.88 34.23 68.12
C GLY A 47 -22.75 35.47 68.36
N PHE A 48 -22.16 36.60 68.78
CA PHE A 48 -22.86 37.88 68.95
C PHE A 48 -22.61 38.87 67.81
N GLY A 49 -21.90 38.45 66.75
CA GLY A 49 -21.70 39.27 65.54
C GLY A 49 -20.76 40.47 65.72
N ARG A 50 -19.82 40.41 66.66
CA ARG A 50 -18.91 41.53 66.99
C ARG A 50 -17.70 41.54 66.05
N LYS A 51 -17.92 41.88 64.77
CA LYS A 51 -16.91 41.87 63.70
C LYS A 51 -15.58 42.52 64.09
N GLU A 52 -15.60 43.72 64.63
CA GLU A 52 -14.37 44.45 64.99
C GLU A 52 -13.54 43.74 66.06
N ILE A 53 -14.20 43.06 67.00
CA ILE A 53 -13.54 42.24 68.02
C ILE A 53 -13.00 40.95 67.40
N VAL A 54 -13.79 40.29 66.56
CA VAL A 54 -13.37 39.08 65.83
C VAL A 54 -12.11 39.38 65.01
N GLU A 55 -12.11 40.47 64.23
CA GLU A 55 -10.98 40.91 63.42
C GLU A 55 -9.74 41.20 64.28
N TYR A 56 -9.93 41.89 65.41
CA TYR A 56 -8.82 42.15 66.32
C TYR A 56 -8.25 40.86 66.92
N LEU A 57 -9.09 39.94 67.39
CA LEU A 57 -8.66 38.66 67.96
C LEU A 57 -7.92 37.79 66.92
N LEU A 58 -8.40 37.74 65.67
CA LEU A 58 -7.75 37.01 64.59
C LEU A 58 -6.39 37.61 64.23
N ASN A 59 -6.28 38.94 64.17
CA ASN A 59 -5.00 39.64 63.99
C ASN A 59 -3.99 39.40 65.13
N GLN A 60 -4.46 38.97 66.31
CA GLN A 60 -3.62 38.56 67.43
C GLN A 60 -3.37 37.04 67.48
N ASN A 61 -3.67 36.32 66.39
CA ASN A 61 -3.53 34.86 66.26
C ASN A 61 -4.44 34.03 67.17
N ALA A 62 -5.69 34.46 67.39
CA ALA A 62 -6.70 33.61 68.01
C ALA A 62 -6.94 32.34 67.15
N ASN A 63 -7.07 31.18 67.80
CA ASN A 63 -7.24 29.91 67.10
C ASN A 63 -8.70 29.70 66.66
N VAL A 64 -8.91 29.73 65.34
CA VAL A 64 -10.22 29.54 64.69
C VAL A 64 -10.77 28.10 64.77
N HIS A 65 -9.95 27.12 65.12
CA HIS A 65 -10.32 25.70 65.17
C HIS A 65 -10.60 25.19 66.60
N MET A 66 -10.53 26.06 67.61
CA MET A 66 -10.85 25.67 68.99
C MET A 66 -12.29 25.17 69.06
N LYS A 67 -12.50 24.03 69.71
CA LYS A 67 -13.83 23.47 69.96
C LYS A 67 -14.28 23.76 71.38
N ASP A 68 -15.55 24.12 71.53
CA ASP A 68 -16.23 24.16 72.82
C ASP A 68 -16.68 22.74 73.25
N ASP A 69 -17.29 22.57 74.42
CA ASP A 69 -17.75 21.26 74.95
C ASP A 69 -18.81 20.58 74.06
N GLY A 70 -19.50 21.33 73.20
CA GLY A 70 -20.40 20.80 72.17
C GLY A 70 -19.69 20.37 70.89
N GLY A 71 -18.37 20.58 70.80
CA GLY A 71 -17.59 20.33 69.58
C GLY A 71 -17.65 21.48 68.56
N LEU A 72 -18.34 22.58 68.89
CA LEU A 72 -18.56 23.70 67.97
C LEU A 72 -17.30 24.56 67.91
N ILE A 73 -16.93 24.97 66.69
CA ILE A 73 -15.93 26.04 66.45
C ILE A 73 -16.62 27.41 66.34
N PRO A 74 -15.91 28.55 66.44
CA PRO A 74 -16.51 29.89 66.34
C PRO A 74 -17.38 30.11 65.09
N LEU A 75 -17.05 29.45 63.97
CA LEU A 75 -17.82 29.50 62.73
C LEU A 75 -19.25 28.94 62.88
N HIS A 76 -19.46 27.90 63.68
CA HIS A 76 -20.81 27.36 63.94
C HIS A 76 -21.69 28.39 64.62
N ASN A 77 -21.14 29.12 65.60
CA ASN A 77 -21.88 30.16 66.33
C ASN A 77 -22.26 31.31 65.39
N ALA A 78 -21.31 31.81 64.61
CA ALA A 78 -21.59 32.86 63.63
C ALA A 78 -22.63 32.41 62.59
N ALA A 79 -22.57 31.14 62.19
CA ALA A 79 -23.48 30.55 61.20
C ALA A 79 -24.91 30.39 61.74
N SER A 80 -25.09 29.88 62.97
CA SER A 80 -26.39 29.68 63.61
C SER A 80 -27.18 30.99 63.76
N PHE A 81 -26.49 32.07 64.16
CA PHE A 81 -27.13 33.37 64.38
C PHE A 81 -27.23 34.25 63.13
N GLY A 82 -26.57 33.89 62.02
CA GLY A 82 -26.69 34.59 60.74
C GLY A 82 -25.74 35.77 60.56
N HIS A 83 -24.58 35.77 61.21
CA HIS A 83 -23.62 36.88 61.16
C HIS A 83 -22.70 36.78 59.93
N ALA A 84 -23.23 37.07 58.75
CA ALA A 84 -22.54 36.92 57.46
C ALA A 84 -21.14 37.55 57.38
N GLU A 85 -20.98 38.80 57.87
CA GLU A 85 -19.68 39.48 57.84
C GLU A 85 -18.62 38.80 58.74
N VAL A 86 -19.06 38.23 59.87
CA VAL A 86 -18.19 37.47 60.78
C VAL A 86 -17.83 36.11 60.15
N VAL A 87 -18.80 35.44 59.53
CA VAL A 87 -18.57 34.18 58.81
C VAL A 87 -17.52 34.36 57.72
N GLN A 88 -17.66 35.39 56.87
CA GLN A 88 -16.68 35.72 55.83
C GLN A 88 -15.28 35.96 56.42
N LEU A 89 -15.21 36.72 57.52
CA LEU A 89 -13.95 37.05 58.18
C LEU A 89 -13.26 35.79 58.76
N LEU A 90 -14.01 34.90 59.41
CA LEU A 90 -13.48 33.63 59.94
C LEU A 90 -12.95 32.71 58.81
N LEU A 91 -13.66 32.63 57.69
CA LEU A 91 -13.23 31.84 56.52
C LEU A 91 -11.96 32.41 55.86
N ASN A 92 -11.84 33.73 55.78
CA ASN A 92 -10.62 34.40 55.29
C ASN A 92 -9.39 34.08 56.16
N TYR A 93 -9.58 33.77 57.45
CA TYR A 93 -8.54 33.30 58.37
C TYR A 93 -8.48 31.76 58.45
N HIS A 94 -8.87 31.08 57.38
CA HIS A 94 -8.76 29.62 57.21
C HIS A 94 -9.54 28.79 58.23
N SER A 95 -10.65 29.30 58.78
CA SER A 95 -11.58 28.47 59.55
C SER A 95 -12.09 27.31 58.70
N ASP A 96 -12.16 26.11 59.28
CA ASP A 96 -12.66 24.92 58.59
C ASP A 96 -14.17 25.04 58.33
N VAL A 97 -14.53 25.20 57.05
CA VAL A 97 -15.91 25.35 56.57
C VAL A 97 -16.77 24.11 56.80
N ASN A 98 -16.14 22.93 56.89
CA ASN A 98 -16.78 21.63 57.04
C ASN A 98 -16.56 21.00 58.43
N ALA A 99 -16.13 21.81 59.41
CA ALA A 99 -15.94 21.36 60.77
C ALA A 99 -17.20 20.69 61.33
N LEU A 100 -17.03 19.60 62.06
CA LEU A 100 -18.14 18.87 62.68
C LEU A 100 -18.16 19.08 64.19
N ASP A 101 -19.34 19.37 64.72
CA ASP A 101 -19.63 19.32 66.15
C ASP A 101 -19.79 17.88 66.66
N ASN A 102 -20.15 17.70 67.94
CA ASN A 102 -20.31 16.37 68.54
C ASN A 102 -21.52 15.57 68.00
N TRP A 103 -22.42 16.22 67.25
CA TRP A 103 -23.58 15.60 66.59
C TRP A 103 -23.43 15.55 65.07
N ASN A 104 -22.21 15.76 64.57
CA ASN A 104 -21.89 15.81 63.14
C ASN A 104 -22.66 16.91 62.38
N TYR A 105 -23.11 17.98 63.05
CA TYR A 105 -23.59 19.16 62.36
C TYR A 105 -22.40 19.95 61.79
N SER A 106 -22.55 20.39 60.54
CA SER A 106 -21.66 21.37 59.93
C SER A 106 -22.20 22.79 60.11
N PRO A 107 -21.36 23.83 59.98
CA PRO A 107 -21.81 25.22 59.98
C PRO A 107 -22.90 25.48 58.92
N LEU A 108 -22.86 24.77 57.78
CA LEU A 108 -23.86 24.87 56.73
C LEU A 108 -25.20 24.27 57.16
N ALA A 109 -25.20 23.09 57.79
CA ALA A 109 -26.43 22.47 58.30
C ALA A 109 -27.09 23.33 59.38
N GLU A 110 -26.28 23.96 60.24
CA GLU A 110 -26.74 24.87 61.27
C GLU A 110 -27.40 26.11 60.65
N ALA A 111 -26.72 26.81 59.74
CA ALA A 111 -27.25 27.96 59.01
C ALA A 111 -28.52 27.63 58.21
N ALA A 112 -28.55 26.47 57.55
CA ALA A 112 -29.67 26.00 56.75
C ALA A 112 -30.93 25.80 57.61
N SER A 113 -30.79 25.17 58.78
CA SER A 113 -31.90 24.94 59.71
C SER A 113 -32.47 26.20 60.35
N LYS A 114 -31.66 27.27 60.45
CA LYS A 114 -32.05 28.57 61.04
C LYS A 114 -32.50 29.60 59.99
N GLY A 115 -32.66 29.22 58.73
CA GLY A 115 -33.12 30.10 57.66
C GLY A 115 -32.13 31.21 57.29
N LYS A 116 -30.82 31.00 57.48
CA LYS A 116 -29.79 32.03 57.22
C LYS A 116 -29.27 31.95 55.78
N VAL A 117 -30.03 32.53 54.86
CA VAL A 117 -29.74 32.54 53.40
C VAL A 117 -28.33 33.06 53.12
N ASP A 118 -27.99 34.27 53.53
CA ASP A 118 -26.69 34.90 53.22
C ASP A 118 -25.49 34.10 53.74
N VAL A 119 -25.63 33.50 54.93
CA VAL A 119 -24.61 32.63 55.50
C VAL A 119 -24.47 31.33 54.71
N CYS A 120 -25.58 30.72 54.29
CA CYS A 120 -25.53 29.52 53.45
C CYS A 120 -24.83 29.80 52.11
N LEU A 121 -25.08 30.97 51.50
CA LEU A 121 -24.40 31.40 50.26
C LEU A 121 -22.89 31.50 50.48
N ILE A 122 -22.45 32.21 51.52
CA ILE A 122 -21.03 32.40 51.85
C ILE A 122 -20.36 31.05 52.13
N LEU A 123 -20.97 30.19 52.96
CA LEU A 123 -20.40 28.89 53.29
C LEU A 123 -20.26 28.01 52.04
N LEU A 124 -21.28 27.96 51.19
CA LEU A 124 -21.20 27.24 49.92
C LEU A 124 -20.10 27.84 49.02
N GLN A 125 -20.01 29.15 48.85
CA GLN A 125 -18.94 29.78 48.05
C GLN A 125 -17.52 29.43 48.53
N HIS A 126 -17.34 29.16 49.83
CA HIS A 126 -16.06 28.74 50.42
C HIS A 126 -15.87 27.22 50.51
N GLY A 127 -16.68 26.42 49.79
CA GLY A 127 -16.47 24.98 49.69
C GLY A 127 -17.15 24.13 50.77
N ALA A 128 -18.21 24.63 51.41
CA ALA A 128 -19.03 23.82 52.30
C ALA A 128 -19.67 22.64 51.54
N ASP A 129 -19.56 21.42 52.08
CA ASP A 129 -20.19 20.23 51.51
C ASP A 129 -21.64 20.10 52.02
N PRO A 130 -22.65 20.25 51.14
CA PRO A 130 -24.06 20.12 51.54
C PRO A 130 -24.47 18.68 51.85
N ASN A 131 -23.64 17.68 51.50
CA ASN A 131 -23.95 16.26 51.66
C ASN A 131 -23.51 15.68 53.01
N ILE A 132 -22.82 16.46 53.84
CA ILE A 132 -22.47 16.05 55.20
C ILE A 132 -23.75 15.72 55.97
N LYS A 133 -23.78 14.52 56.57
CA LYS A 133 -24.91 14.03 57.34
C LYS A 133 -24.61 14.13 58.83
N ASN A 134 -25.58 14.64 59.58
CA ASN A 134 -25.53 14.65 61.03
C ASN A 134 -25.70 13.23 61.62
N SER A 135 -25.65 13.11 62.95
CA SER A 135 -25.86 11.83 63.65
C SER A 135 -27.24 11.18 63.41
N ASP A 136 -28.24 11.94 62.95
CA ASP A 136 -29.56 11.43 62.55
C ASP A 136 -29.60 11.01 61.05
N GLY A 137 -28.49 11.10 60.34
CA GLY A 137 -28.40 10.80 58.91
C GLY A 137 -28.98 11.88 57.99
N LYS A 138 -29.30 13.07 58.51
CA LYS A 138 -29.88 14.19 57.76
C LYS A 138 -28.81 15.13 57.22
N SER A 139 -28.95 15.53 55.97
CA SER A 139 -28.10 16.53 55.31
C SER A 139 -28.56 17.96 55.60
N ALA A 140 -27.75 18.96 55.19
CA ALA A 140 -28.15 20.36 55.26
C ALA A 140 -29.47 20.63 54.50
N LEU A 141 -29.72 19.94 53.39
CA LEU A 141 -30.96 20.07 52.61
C LEU A 141 -32.19 19.49 53.32
N ASP A 142 -32.01 18.40 54.07
CA ASP A 142 -33.09 17.77 54.84
C ASP A 142 -33.52 18.62 56.04
N LEU A 143 -32.57 19.40 56.58
CA LEU A 143 -32.76 20.30 57.72
C LEU A 143 -33.17 21.72 57.30
N ALA A 144 -33.10 22.04 56.00
CA ALA A 144 -33.25 23.40 55.49
C ALA A 144 -34.64 24.00 55.75
N ASP A 145 -34.67 25.24 56.22
CA ASP A 145 -35.86 26.09 56.20
C ASP A 145 -36.33 26.36 54.75
N SER A 146 -37.61 26.67 54.59
CA SER A 146 -38.25 27.11 53.35
C SER A 146 -37.47 28.21 52.61
N SER A 147 -36.83 29.12 53.35
CA SER A 147 -36.05 30.24 52.80
C SER A 147 -34.66 29.83 52.28
N THR A 148 -34.01 28.86 52.91
CA THR A 148 -32.65 28.37 52.57
C THR A 148 -32.68 27.16 51.64
N ARG A 149 -33.80 26.44 51.55
CA ARG A 149 -33.98 25.31 50.64
C ARG A 149 -33.69 25.64 49.17
N PRO A 150 -34.10 26.79 48.59
CA PRO A 150 -33.72 27.18 47.24
C PRO A 150 -32.21 27.35 47.06
N VAL A 151 -31.48 27.77 48.10
CA VAL A 151 -30.02 27.92 48.06
C VAL A 151 -29.35 26.56 47.91
N LEU A 152 -29.80 25.57 48.69
CA LEU A 152 -29.23 24.22 48.70
C LEU A 152 -29.66 23.36 47.51
N THR A 153 -30.77 23.69 46.86
CA THR A 153 -31.25 23.03 45.63
C THR A 153 -30.75 23.71 44.35
N GLY A 154 -30.05 24.84 44.47
CA GLY A 154 -29.57 25.62 43.32
C GLY A 154 -30.67 26.41 42.59
N GLU A 155 -31.87 26.52 43.16
CA GLU A 155 -32.99 27.28 42.59
C GLU A 155 -33.05 28.75 43.06
N TYR A 156 -32.16 29.15 43.97
CA TYR A 156 -32.13 30.50 44.53
C TYR A 156 -31.99 31.58 43.44
N ARG A 157 -33.05 32.39 43.29
CA ARG A 157 -33.13 33.53 42.35
C ARG A 157 -32.75 33.16 40.90
N LYS A 158 -33.07 31.94 40.46
CA LYS A 158 -32.70 31.41 39.14
C LYS A 158 -33.06 32.34 37.97
N ASP A 159 -34.23 33.00 38.03
CA ASP A 159 -34.70 33.86 36.93
C ASP A 159 -33.83 35.11 36.79
N GLU A 160 -33.41 35.70 37.91
CA GLU A 160 -32.49 36.83 37.91
C GLU A 160 -31.08 36.43 37.46
N LEU A 161 -30.65 35.22 37.79
CA LEU A 161 -29.36 34.68 37.33
C LEU A 161 -29.35 34.47 35.81
N LEU A 162 -30.42 33.89 35.25
CA LEU A 162 -30.59 33.71 33.81
C LEU A 162 -30.65 35.04 33.07
N GLU A 163 -31.35 36.04 33.61
CA GLU A 163 -31.42 37.38 33.02
C GLU A 163 -30.09 38.13 33.13
N ALA A 164 -29.38 38.02 34.25
CA ALA A 164 -28.03 38.59 34.39
C ALA A 164 -27.07 37.98 33.37
N ALA A 165 -27.14 36.67 33.15
CA ALA A 165 -26.31 35.98 32.16
C ALA A 165 -26.65 36.39 30.71
N ARG A 166 -27.93 36.60 30.41
CA ARG A 166 -28.42 37.07 29.10
C ARG A 166 -28.02 38.53 28.83
N SER A 167 -28.31 39.42 29.78
CA SER A 167 -28.09 40.86 29.67
C SER A 167 -26.60 41.25 29.73
N GLY A 168 -25.76 40.43 30.37
CA GLY A 168 -24.34 40.74 30.55
C GLY A 168 -24.04 41.47 31.86
N ASN A 169 -24.92 41.39 32.87
CA ASN A 169 -24.74 42.12 34.13
C ASN A 169 -23.83 41.34 35.10
N GLU A 170 -22.55 41.70 35.12
CA GLU A 170 -21.48 41.02 35.88
C GLU A 170 -21.68 41.12 37.40
N GLU A 171 -21.95 42.33 37.91
CA GLU A 171 -22.13 42.57 39.35
C GLU A 171 -23.32 41.76 39.89
N LYS A 172 -24.44 41.80 39.15
CA LYS A 172 -25.64 41.04 39.52
C LYS A 172 -25.38 39.54 39.43
N LEU A 173 -24.69 39.07 38.39
CA LEU A 173 -24.32 37.65 38.25
C LEU A 173 -23.49 37.18 39.45
N LEU A 174 -22.40 37.87 39.80
CA LEU A 174 -21.53 37.51 40.92
C LEU A 174 -22.28 37.51 42.26
N SER A 175 -23.17 38.48 42.48
CA SER A 175 -24.02 38.51 43.69
C SER A 175 -24.98 37.32 43.81
N LEU A 176 -25.23 36.64 42.68
CA LEU A 176 -26.17 35.54 42.57
C LEU A 176 -25.47 34.19 42.43
N LEU A 177 -24.14 34.10 42.29
CA LEU A 177 -23.43 32.82 42.12
C LEU A 177 -23.10 32.13 43.45
N THR A 178 -23.25 30.81 43.50
CA THR A 178 -22.91 29.91 44.61
C THR A 178 -22.46 28.58 44.03
N LEU A 179 -21.72 27.78 44.81
CA LEU A 179 -21.33 26.43 44.35
C LEU A 179 -22.52 25.54 43.97
N ALA A 180 -23.72 25.79 44.51
CA ALA A 180 -24.91 25.00 44.20
C ALA A 180 -25.76 25.56 43.04
N ASN A 181 -25.62 26.84 42.69
CA ASN A 181 -26.48 27.51 41.70
C ASN A 181 -25.83 27.72 40.33
N VAL A 182 -24.56 27.35 40.16
CA VAL A 182 -23.96 27.22 38.82
C VAL A 182 -24.51 25.95 38.18
N ASN A 183 -25.83 25.92 38.05
CA ASN A 183 -26.59 24.74 37.75
C ASN A 183 -26.80 24.66 36.24
N CYS A 184 -26.30 23.58 35.66
CA CYS A 184 -26.56 23.13 34.29
C CYS A 184 -28.01 22.70 34.03
N HIS A 185 -28.91 22.88 35.00
CA HIS A 185 -30.32 22.51 34.95
C HIS A 185 -31.28 23.66 35.31
N ALA A 186 -30.79 24.89 35.52
CA ALA A 186 -31.66 26.06 35.64
C ALA A 186 -32.46 26.20 34.34
N SER A 187 -33.77 26.00 34.41
CA SER A 187 -34.60 25.93 33.20
C SER A 187 -35.41 27.19 33.01
N ASP A 188 -35.04 27.97 31.99
CA ASP A 188 -36.05 28.63 31.18
C ASP A 188 -37.01 27.58 30.57
N GLY A 189 -38.06 27.99 29.84
CA GLY A 189 -38.97 27.04 29.18
C GLY A 189 -38.31 26.01 28.25
N ARG A 190 -37.01 26.18 27.92
CA ARG A 190 -36.18 25.28 27.09
C ARG A 190 -35.06 24.56 27.86
N LYS A 191 -34.96 24.69 29.18
CA LYS A 191 -33.85 24.14 29.97
C LYS A 191 -32.46 24.72 29.60
N SER A 192 -32.41 25.94 29.08
CA SER A 192 -31.13 26.63 28.77
C SER A 192 -30.47 27.13 30.05
N THR A 193 -29.20 26.79 30.24
CA THR A 193 -28.40 27.20 31.40
C THR A 193 -27.94 28.67 31.28
N PRO A 194 -27.48 29.32 32.36
CA PRO A 194 -26.85 30.64 32.28
C PRO A 194 -25.73 30.69 31.23
N LEU A 195 -24.95 29.61 31.09
CA LEU A 195 -23.87 29.50 30.11
C LEU A 195 -24.40 29.41 28.67
N HIS A 196 -25.52 28.72 28.41
CA HIS A 196 -26.16 28.71 27.10
C HIS A 196 -26.61 30.11 26.66
N LEU A 197 -27.20 30.87 27.59
CA LEU A 197 -27.66 32.23 27.33
C LEU A 197 -26.46 33.16 27.11
N ALA A 198 -25.51 33.17 28.03
CA ALA A 198 -24.29 33.98 27.89
C ALA A 198 -23.57 33.68 26.57
N ALA A 199 -23.50 32.39 26.18
CA ALA A 199 -22.87 31.98 24.94
C ALA A 199 -23.63 32.47 23.70
N GLY A 200 -24.97 32.38 23.67
CA GLY A 200 -25.78 32.84 22.54
C GLY A 200 -25.86 34.36 22.38
N TYR A 201 -25.73 35.11 23.48
CA TYR A 201 -25.80 36.58 23.51
C TYR A 201 -24.42 37.28 23.52
N ASN A 202 -23.34 36.55 23.22
CA ASN A 202 -21.96 37.06 23.16
C ASN A 202 -21.47 37.73 24.46
N ARG A 203 -21.74 37.11 25.62
CA ARG A 203 -21.32 37.64 26.92
C ARG A 203 -20.01 36.99 27.36
N LEU A 204 -18.89 37.40 26.75
CA LEU A 204 -17.58 36.80 27.01
C LEU A 204 -17.18 36.83 28.49
N THR A 205 -17.31 37.99 29.17
CA THR A 205 -16.95 38.11 30.59
C THR A 205 -17.83 37.23 31.47
N ILE A 206 -19.14 37.20 31.21
CA ILE A 206 -20.08 36.31 31.92
C ILE A 206 -19.71 34.85 31.70
N CYS A 207 -19.36 34.44 30.48
CA CYS A 207 -18.92 33.07 30.21
C CYS A 207 -17.67 32.71 31.02
N LYS A 208 -16.69 33.63 31.12
CA LYS A 208 -15.49 33.44 31.96
C LYS A 208 -15.88 33.25 33.43
N ILE A 209 -16.67 34.17 33.98
CA ILE A 209 -17.11 34.11 35.37
C ILE A 209 -17.84 32.79 35.65
N LEU A 210 -18.79 32.40 34.79
CA LEU A 210 -19.54 31.14 34.94
C LEU A 210 -18.62 29.91 34.91
N LEU A 211 -17.68 29.84 33.97
CA LEU A 211 -16.73 28.72 33.85
C LEU A 211 -15.76 28.66 35.05
N GLU A 212 -15.27 29.81 35.53
CA GLU A 212 -14.44 29.89 36.74
C GLU A 212 -15.18 29.41 38.00
N HIS A 213 -16.51 29.59 38.04
CA HIS A 213 -17.37 29.12 39.13
C HIS A 213 -17.95 27.72 38.89
N GLY A 214 -17.38 26.95 37.96
CA GLY A 214 -17.69 25.52 37.77
C GLY A 214 -18.86 25.22 36.83
N ALA A 215 -19.24 26.14 35.93
CA ALA A 215 -20.29 25.86 34.95
C ALA A 215 -19.89 24.71 34.02
N ASP A 216 -20.77 23.72 33.90
CA ASP A 216 -20.58 22.59 33.00
C ASP A 216 -20.69 23.05 31.54
N VAL A 217 -19.59 22.94 30.80
CA VAL A 217 -19.50 23.28 29.38
C VAL A 217 -20.19 22.26 28.46
N LEU A 218 -20.50 21.06 28.97
CA LEU A 218 -21.12 19.95 28.23
C LEU A 218 -22.63 19.82 28.47
N CYS A 219 -23.19 20.71 29.30
CA CYS A 219 -24.60 20.69 29.63
C CYS A 219 -25.49 20.77 28.38
N LYS A 220 -26.61 20.03 28.39
CA LYS A 220 -27.56 20.00 27.26
C LYS A 220 -28.88 20.65 27.61
N ASP A 221 -29.39 21.49 26.73
CA ASP A 221 -30.75 22.03 26.81
C ASP A 221 -31.82 20.97 26.42
N LYS A 222 -33.10 21.37 26.32
CA LYS A 222 -34.20 20.49 25.92
C LYS A 222 -34.04 19.93 24.49
N GLY A 223 -33.38 20.67 23.60
CA GLY A 223 -33.06 20.25 22.23
C GLY A 223 -31.80 19.40 22.13
N GLY A 224 -31.08 19.18 23.24
CA GLY A 224 -29.80 18.50 23.24
C GLY A 224 -28.61 19.39 22.87
N LEU A 225 -28.82 20.70 22.69
CA LEU A 225 -27.77 21.65 22.35
C LEU A 225 -26.87 21.86 23.57
N VAL A 226 -25.56 21.93 23.32
CA VAL A 226 -24.56 22.42 24.29
C VAL A 226 -24.28 23.91 24.07
N PRO A 227 -23.71 24.67 25.04
CA PRO A 227 -23.43 26.10 24.88
C PRO A 227 -22.63 26.45 23.61
N LEU A 228 -21.75 25.55 23.16
CA LEU A 228 -20.98 25.72 21.92
C LEU A 228 -21.86 25.79 20.66
N HIS A 229 -23.03 25.12 20.62
CA HIS A 229 -23.98 25.27 19.51
C HIS A 229 -24.49 26.70 19.40
N ASN A 230 -24.83 27.33 20.53
CA ASN A 230 -25.31 28.71 20.55
C ASN A 230 -24.23 29.67 20.07
N ALA A 231 -23.02 29.55 20.60
CA ALA A 231 -21.88 30.37 20.13
C ALA A 231 -21.61 30.16 18.63
N ALA A 232 -21.69 28.92 18.14
CA ALA A 232 -21.47 28.57 16.75
C ALA A 232 -22.57 29.05 15.79
N SER A 233 -23.84 28.96 16.18
CA SER A 233 -24.99 29.40 15.37
C SER A 233 -24.98 30.92 15.15
N TYR A 234 -24.63 31.68 16.20
CA TYR A 234 -24.57 33.14 16.13
C TYR A 234 -23.21 33.70 15.68
N GLY A 235 -22.16 32.89 15.65
CA GLY A 235 -20.84 33.29 15.14
C GLY A 235 -19.94 33.97 16.17
N HIS A 236 -20.13 33.71 17.46
CA HIS A 236 -19.38 34.35 18.54
C HIS A 236 -18.03 33.65 18.74
N TYR A 237 -17.02 34.08 17.98
CA TYR A 237 -15.71 33.45 17.91
C TYR A 237 -14.99 33.35 19.27
N GLU A 238 -14.89 34.46 20.01
CA GLU A 238 -14.16 34.51 21.28
C GLU A 238 -14.83 33.64 22.36
N VAL A 239 -16.15 33.61 22.36
CA VAL A 239 -16.95 32.75 23.24
C VAL A 239 -16.74 31.29 22.86
N ALA A 240 -16.83 30.94 21.58
CA ALA A 240 -16.60 29.58 21.11
C ALA A 240 -15.18 29.09 21.47
N GLU A 241 -14.16 29.95 21.30
CA GLU A 241 -12.79 29.63 21.67
C GLU A 241 -12.64 29.39 23.17
N LEU A 242 -13.26 30.26 23.99
CA LEU A 242 -13.26 30.10 25.45
C LEU A 242 -13.91 28.78 25.86
N LEU A 243 -15.07 28.44 25.30
CA LEU A 243 -15.77 27.19 25.60
C LEU A 243 -14.91 25.96 25.24
N ILE A 244 -14.26 25.96 24.06
CA ILE A 244 -13.36 24.87 23.64
C ILE A 244 -12.16 24.76 24.59
N LYS A 245 -11.55 25.88 25.00
CA LYS A 245 -10.44 25.89 26.00
C LYS A 245 -10.85 25.28 27.34
N HIS A 246 -12.11 25.42 27.73
CA HIS A 246 -12.67 24.81 28.94
C HIS A 246 -13.27 23.41 28.72
N GLY A 247 -13.01 22.76 27.58
CA GLY A 247 -13.35 21.36 27.33
C GLY A 247 -14.64 21.11 26.57
N ALA A 248 -15.22 22.11 25.90
CA ALA A 248 -16.38 21.90 25.04
C ALA A 248 -16.10 20.88 23.92
N GLN A 249 -16.99 19.90 23.74
CA GLN A 249 -16.88 18.92 22.66
C GLN A 249 -17.30 19.53 21.32
N VAL A 250 -16.35 19.67 20.39
CA VAL A 250 -16.57 20.27 19.06
C VAL A 250 -17.50 19.43 18.15
N ASN A 251 -17.62 18.14 18.42
CA ASN A 251 -18.51 17.20 17.70
C ASN A 251 -19.71 16.77 18.55
N ALA A 252 -20.09 17.54 19.57
CA ALA A 252 -21.28 17.25 20.37
C ALA A 252 -22.53 17.27 19.48
N CYS A 253 -23.34 16.21 19.55
CA CYS A 253 -24.60 16.14 18.81
C CYS A 253 -25.80 16.58 19.66
N ASP A 254 -26.68 17.38 19.06
CA ASP A 254 -28.02 17.65 19.56
C ASP A 254 -28.99 16.48 19.26
N LEU A 255 -30.30 16.64 19.56
CA LEU A 255 -31.30 15.60 19.31
C LEU A 255 -31.53 15.29 17.82
N TRP A 256 -31.15 16.20 16.92
CA TRP A 256 -31.22 16.00 15.46
C TRP A 256 -29.86 15.63 14.86
N GLN A 257 -28.87 15.32 15.70
CA GLN A 257 -27.51 15.01 15.29
C GLN A 257 -26.80 16.16 14.56
N TYR A 258 -27.23 17.41 14.80
CA TYR A 258 -26.45 18.58 14.43
C TYR A 258 -25.26 18.70 15.38
N THR A 259 -24.09 18.99 14.81
CA THR A 259 -22.90 19.37 15.57
C THR A 259 -22.70 20.89 15.51
N PRO A 260 -21.87 21.50 16.37
CA PRO A 260 -21.57 22.93 16.30
C PRO A 260 -21.12 23.42 14.92
N ILE A 261 -20.41 22.59 14.13
CA ILE A 261 -19.99 22.95 12.77
C ILE A 261 -21.17 22.95 11.78
N HIS A 262 -22.22 22.13 12.00
CA HIS A 262 -23.44 22.20 11.20
C HIS A 262 -24.15 23.55 11.39
N GLU A 263 -24.25 24.01 12.64
CA GLU A 263 -24.81 25.32 12.98
C GLU A 263 -24.01 26.44 12.32
N ALA A 264 -22.69 26.47 12.53
CA ALA A 264 -21.81 27.46 11.95
C ALA A 264 -21.86 27.48 10.41
N ALA A 265 -21.83 26.32 9.75
CA ALA A 265 -21.86 26.20 8.29
C ALA A 265 -23.18 26.70 7.69
N SER A 266 -24.33 26.34 8.29
CA SER A 266 -25.65 26.75 7.80
C SER A 266 -25.93 28.25 7.94
N LYS A 267 -25.27 28.90 8.91
CA LYS A 267 -25.40 30.34 9.19
C LYS A 267 -24.25 31.19 8.63
N SER A 268 -23.38 30.60 7.82
CA SER A 268 -22.21 31.27 7.21
C SER A 268 -21.24 31.89 8.23
N ARG A 269 -20.97 31.18 9.35
CA ARG A 269 -20.02 31.62 10.38
C ARG A 269 -18.62 31.11 10.07
N ILE A 270 -17.96 31.76 9.12
CA ILE A 270 -16.67 31.31 8.54
C ILE A 270 -15.59 31.16 9.62
N ASP A 271 -15.42 32.16 10.48
CA ASP A 271 -14.37 32.17 11.51
C ASP A 271 -14.60 31.09 12.56
N VAL A 272 -15.86 30.83 12.93
CA VAL A 272 -16.20 29.75 13.86
C VAL A 272 -16.04 28.37 13.20
N CYS A 273 -16.34 28.22 11.90
CA CYS A 273 -16.01 27.00 11.17
C CYS A 273 -14.50 26.73 11.20
N THR A 274 -13.68 27.76 10.93
CA THR A 274 -12.21 27.66 10.97
C THR A 274 -11.71 27.27 12.36
N LEU A 275 -12.28 27.88 13.40
CA LEU A 275 -11.97 27.57 14.79
C LEU A 275 -12.31 26.12 15.14
N LEU A 276 -13.53 25.66 14.82
CA LEU A 276 -13.98 24.31 15.12
C LEU A 276 -13.11 23.26 14.40
N LEU A 277 -12.81 23.47 13.12
CA LEU A 277 -11.94 22.58 12.33
C LEU A 277 -10.52 22.50 12.92
N SER A 278 -9.97 23.62 13.38
CA SER A 278 -8.64 23.64 14.03
C SER A 278 -8.59 22.83 15.33
N HIS A 279 -9.74 22.59 15.95
CA HIS A 279 -9.91 21.77 17.15
C HIS A 279 -10.51 20.38 16.84
N SER A 280 -10.32 19.87 15.62
CA SER A 280 -10.73 18.53 15.18
C SER A 280 -12.25 18.31 15.06
N ALA A 281 -13.00 19.35 14.69
CA ALA A 281 -14.40 19.16 14.26
C ALA A 281 -14.46 18.37 12.94
N ASP A 282 -15.39 17.43 12.87
CA ASP A 282 -15.60 16.59 11.69
C ASP A 282 -16.82 17.07 10.88
N PRO A 283 -16.62 17.75 9.74
CA PRO A 283 -17.71 18.21 8.89
C PRO A 283 -18.36 17.08 8.09
N THR A 284 -17.83 15.85 8.13
CA THR A 284 -18.35 14.70 7.38
C THR A 284 -19.41 13.91 8.14
N LEU A 285 -19.60 14.19 9.43
CA LEU A 285 -20.67 13.62 10.23
C LEU A 285 -22.02 14.00 9.65
N SER A 286 -22.92 13.03 9.50
CA SER A 286 -24.26 13.24 8.98
C SER A 286 -25.26 13.47 10.11
N ASN A 287 -26.14 14.46 9.94
CA ASN A 287 -27.28 14.66 10.85
C ASN A 287 -28.42 13.64 10.60
N CYS A 288 -29.54 13.76 11.32
CA CYS A 288 -30.70 12.87 11.16
C CYS A 288 -31.39 12.92 9.77
N HIS A 289 -31.04 13.90 8.94
CA HIS A 289 -31.50 14.03 7.54
C HIS A 289 -30.44 13.54 6.53
N SER A 290 -29.40 12.84 7.01
CA SER A 290 -28.27 12.38 6.21
C SER A 290 -27.51 13.51 5.49
N LYS A 291 -27.56 14.73 6.02
CA LYS A 291 -26.80 15.88 5.51
C LYS A 291 -25.59 16.14 6.39
N THR A 292 -24.45 16.38 5.77
CA THR A 292 -23.20 16.77 6.43
C THR A 292 -23.11 18.30 6.56
N ALA A 293 -22.14 18.81 7.31
CA ALA A 293 -21.90 20.25 7.41
C ALA A 293 -21.54 20.86 6.04
N LEU A 294 -20.95 20.07 5.14
CA LEU A 294 -20.66 20.46 3.75
C LEU A 294 -21.93 20.62 2.91
N ASP A 295 -22.95 19.79 3.16
CA ASP A 295 -24.22 19.82 2.39
C ASP A 295 -25.12 20.98 2.78
N ILE A 296 -25.04 21.43 4.04
CA ILE A 296 -25.84 22.54 4.56
C ILE A 296 -25.09 23.88 4.55
N ALA A 297 -23.83 23.90 4.10
CA ALA A 297 -23.04 25.12 4.01
C ALA A 297 -23.78 26.19 3.20
N ALA A 298 -23.83 27.41 3.73
CA ALA A 298 -24.62 28.51 3.16
C ALA A 298 -24.18 28.94 1.74
N SER A 299 -22.93 28.66 1.36
CA SER A 299 -22.39 28.96 0.04
C SER A 299 -21.39 27.90 -0.42
N ARG A 300 -21.14 27.85 -1.73
CA ARG A 300 -20.15 26.95 -2.34
C ARG A 300 -18.74 27.28 -1.86
N GLU A 301 -18.41 28.56 -1.73
CA GLU A 301 -17.12 29.05 -1.28
C GLU A 301 -16.84 28.61 0.16
N LEU A 302 -17.85 28.69 1.04
CA LEU A 302 -17.73 28.21 2.41
C LEU A 302 -17.55 26.70 2.46
N ARG A 303 -18.31 25.95 1.67
CA ARG A 303 -18.17 24.48 1.57
C ARG A 303 -16.75 24.08 1.15
N ASP A 304 -16.25 24.70 0.08
CA ASP A 304 -14.93 24.38 -0.47
C ASP A 304 -13.82 24.78 0.53
N ARG A 305 -14.01 25.88 1.28
CA ARG A 305 -13.13 26.28 2.39
C ARG A 305 -13.14 25.30 3.56
N ILE A 306 -14.32 24.86 4.02
CA ILE A 306 -14.45 23.87 5.10
C ILE A 306 -13.72 22.58 4.69
N LEU A 307 -13.86 22.14 3.45
CA LEU A 307 -13.19 20.95 2.95
C LEU A 307 -11.65 21.11 2.91
N TYR A 308 -11.15 22.24 2.40
CA TYR A 308 -9.72 22.55 2.38
C TYR A 308 -9.12 22.58 3.79
N GLU A 309 -9.77 23.30 4.71
CA GLU A 309 -9.31 23.42 6.10
C GLU A 309 -9.42 22.09 6.86
N TYR A 310 -10.50 21.34 6.69
CA TYR A 310 -10.65 20.02 7.31
C TYR A 310 -9.54 19.06 6.87
N ASN A 311 -9.24 19.00 5.57
CA ASN A 311 -8.14 18.18 5.06
C ASN A 311 -6.79 18.67 5.61
N GLY A 312 -6.57 19.99 5.67
CA GLY A 312 -5.36 20.59 6.23
C GLY A 312 -5.14 20.29 7.70
N TYR A 313 -6.13 20.55 8.56
CA TYR A 313 -6.03 20.26 10.00
C TYR A 313 -5.96 18.76 10.28
N SER A 314 -6.73 17.93 9.57
CA SER A 314 -6.63 16.47 9.67
C SER A 314 -5.24 15.96 9.28
N PHE A 315 -4.59 16.61 8.31
CA PHE A 315 -3.23 16.30 7.91
C PHE A 315 -2.20 16.69 8.98
N LEU A 316 -2.32 17.89 9.56
CA LEU A 316 -1.47 18.33 10.67
C LEU A 316 -1.64 17.44 11.91
N ASP A 317 -2.87 17.05 12.27
CA ASP A 317 -3.16 16.12 13.37
C ASP A 317 -2.51 14.75 13.13
N ALA A 318 -2.63 14.21 11.92
CA ALA A 318 -1.98 12.94 11.56
C ALA A 318 -0.46 13.00 11.69
N ILE A 319 0.17 14.13 11.33
CA ILE A 319 1.61 14.36 11.50
C ILE A 319 1.97 14.44 12.99
N HIS A 320 1.24 15.25 13.77
CA HIS A 320 1.48 15.43 15.19
C HIS A 320 1.45 14.10 15.94
N ASN A 321 0.47 13.24 15.63
CA ASN A 321 0.29 11.93 16.25
C ASN A 321 1.20 10.84 15.65
N GLY A 322 1.92 11.11 14.57
CA GLY A 322 2.81 10.15 13.92
C GLY A 322 2.10 9.04 13.12
N ASP A 323 0.85 9.27 12.67
CA ASP A 323 0.08 8.29 11.90
C ASP A 323 0.48 8.33 10.42
N THR A 324 1.47 7.50 10.07
CA THR A 324 2.01 7.45 8.69
C THR A 324 0.96 7.10 7.64
N SER A 325 -0.08 6.34 7.99
CA SER A 325 -1.12 5.90 7.06
C SER A 325 -2.08 7.04 6.74
N ARG A 326 -2.54 7.77 7.77
CA ARG A 326 -3.35 8.98 7.59
C ARG A 326 -2.55 10.09 6.88
N VAL A 327 -1.28 10.29 7.23
CA VAL A 327 -0.41 11.27 6.56
C VAL A 327 -0.30 10.95 5.06
N LYS A 328 -0.02 9.70 4.67
CA LYS A 328 0.03 9.31 3.25
C LYS A 328 -1.28 9.55 2.51
N LYS A 329 -2.42 9.28 3.16
CA LYS A 329 -3.76 9.45 2.57
C LYS A 329 -4.14 10.91 2.37
N LEU A 330 -3.78 11.78 3.32
CA LEU A 330 -4.16 13.20 3.33
C LEU A 330 -3.12 14.11 2.67
N LEU A 331 -1.97 13.55 2.28
CA LEU A 331 -0.90 14.28 1.60
C LEU A 331 -1.27 14.60 0.15
N THR A 332 -1.52 15.88 -0.13
CA THR A 332 -1.82 16.44 -1.45
C THR A 332 -0.97 17.69 -1.70
N ASN A 333 -0.98 18.23 -2.93
CA ASN A 333 -0.29 19.50 -3.22
C ASN A 333 -0.90 20.68 -2.46
N GLU A 334 -2.17 20.57 -2.05
CA GLU A 334 -2.89 21.59 -1.29
C GLU A 334 -2.54 21.52 0.20
N THR A 335 -2.32 20.31 0.74
CA THR A 335 -2.06 20.12 2.18
C THR A 335 -0.57 20.15 2.55
N ILE A 336 0.35 19.84 1.63
CA ILE A 336 1.81 19.74 1.90
C ILE A 336 2.44 21.02 2.45
N ASN A 337 1.85 22.18 2.14
CA ASN A 337 2.27 23.48 2.67
C ASN A 337 1.11 24.19 3.39
N PHE A 338 0.12 23.44 3.86
CA PHE A 338 -0.99 23.97 4.66
C PHE A 338 -0.44 24.63 5.92
N ARG A 339 -0.99 25.78 6.29
CA ARG A 339 -0.54 26.54 7.46
C ARG A 339 -1.66 26.59 8.47
N HIS A 340 -1.35 26.22 9.70
CA HIS A 340 -2.28 26.39 10.80
C HIS A 340 -2.65 27.87 10.94
N PHE A 341 -3.93 28.24 10.98
CA PHE A 341 -4.34 29.65 10.91
C PHE A 341 -3.80 30.54 12.06
N LYS A 342 -3.73 30.01 13.29
CA LYS A 342 -3.20 30.73 14.47
C LYS A 342 -1.68 30.74 14.56
N THR A 343 -1.05 29.56 14.54
CA THR A 343 0.40 29.43 14.77
C THR A 343 1.22 29.65 13.50
N GLY A 344 0.60 29.55 12.32
CA GLY A 344 1.29 29.59 11.03
C GLY A 344 2.14 28.35 10.76
N ASP A 345 2.09 27.34 11.63
CA ASP A 345 2.90 26.14 11.54
C ASP A 345 2.58 25.38 10.26
N SER A 346 3.65 25.07 9.52
CA SER A 346 3.59 24.18 8.37
C SER A 346 3.70 22.71 8.82
N PRO A 347 3.45 21.73 7.92
CA PRO A 347 3.62 20.31 8.23
C PRO A 347 5.00 19.97 8.79
N LEU A 348 6.06 20.68 8.37
CA LEU A 348 7.41 20.50 8.91
C LEU A 348 7.53 21.00 10.36
N HIS A 349 6.93 22.14 10.71
CA HIS A 349 6.92 22.64 12.10
C HIS A 349 6.22 21.64 13.03
N VAL A 350 5.06 21.14 12.62
CA VAL A 350 4.30 20.15 13.39
C VAL A 350 5.07 18.83 13.49
N ALA A 351 5.78 18.43 12.45
CA ALA A 351 6.64 17.25 12.50
C ALA A 351 7.83 17.45 13.47
N CYS A 352 8.37 18.67 13.60
CA CYS A 352 9.40 18.99 14.60
C CYS A 352 8.85 18.86 16.03
N THR A 353 7.60 19.25 16.28
CA THR A 353 6.98 19.25 17.62
C THR A 353 6.15 18.00 17.94
N SER A 354 6.08 17.04 17.01
CA SER A 354 5.27 15.81 17.13
C SER A 354 5.56 15.04 18.42
N SER A 355 4.52 14.55 19.09
CA SER A 355 4.60 13.73 20.31
C SER A 355 5.18 12.32 20.08
N SER A 356 5.12 11.81 18.84
CA SER A 356 5.57 10.46 18.49
C SER A 356 7.01 10.46 17.97
N SER A 357 7.96 9.93 18.74
CA SER A 357 9.37 9.79 18.30
C SER A 357 9.58 8.69 17.24
N LYS A 358 8.79 7.62 17.26
CA LYS A 358 9.01 6.40 16.45
C LYS A 358 8.91 6.61 14.93
N HIS A 359 7.99 7.46 14.49
CA HIS A 359 7.72 7.69 13.05
C HIS A 359 8.05 9.11 12.59
N ARG A 360 8.56 9.97 13.49
CA ARG A 360 8.84 11.39 13.22
C ARG A 360 9.76 11.56 12.02
N ARG A 361 10.92 10.89 12.05
CA ARG A 361 11.91 10.93 10.98
C ARG A 361 11.34 10.51 9.63
N GLN A 362 10.58 9.43 9.61
CA GLN A 362 9.96 8.90 8.39
C GLN A 362 8.96 9.90 7.78
N ILE A 363 8.10 10.49 8.61
CA ILE A 363 7.12 11.50 8.18
C ILE A 363 7.85 12.75 7.68
N PHE A 364 8.87 13.21 8.42
CA PHE A 364 9.66 14.38 8.08
C PHE A 364 10.35 14.26 6.71
N GLU A 365 11.04 13.13 6.46
CA GLU A 365 11.64 12.85 5.14
C GLU A 365 10.58 12.75 4.04
N MET A 366 9.42 12.17 4.33
CA MET A 366 8.33 12.06 3.37
C MET A 366 7.77 13.43 2.96
N LEU A 367 7.63 14.36 3.92
CA LEU A 367 7.18 15.73 3.65
C LEU A 367 8.18 16.48 2.76
N ILE A 368 9.47 16.42 3.07
CA ILE A 368 10.51 17.10 2.27
C ILE A 368 10.57 16.54 0.85
N ARG A 369 10.56 15.21 0.69
CA ARG A 369 10.53 14.56 -0.64
C ARG A 369 9.31 14.97 -1.49
N ARG A 370 8.24 15.42 -0.84
CA ARG A 370 6.97 15.79 -1.48
C ARG A 370 6.81 17.30 -1.68
N GLY A 371 7.86 18.07 -1.41
CA GLY A 371 7.91 19.51 -1.69
C GLY A 371 7.45 20.40 -0.54
N ALA A 372 7.55 19.92 0.70
CA ALA A 372 7.37 20.80 1.86
C ALA A 372 8.44 21.90 1.86
N LEU A 373 8.01 23.13 2.11
CA LEU A 373 8.90 24.30 2.15
C LEU A 373 9.81 24.23 3.38
N VAL A 374 11.08 23.87 3.14
CA VAL A 374 12.12 23.64 4.16
C VAL A 374 12.36 24.87 5.04
N ASN A 375 12.31 26.07 4.45
CA ASN A 375 12.53 27.36 5.12
C ASN A 375 11.22 28.12 5.39
N ALA A 376 10.07 27.43 5.46
CA ALA A 376 8.81 28.10 5.79
C ALA A 376 8.89 28.76 7.17
N LEU A 377 8.42 30.00 7.30
CA LEU A 377 8.35 30.70 8.59
C LEU A 377 6.94 30.62 9.16
N ASN A 378 6.77 30.34 10.45
CA ASN A 378 5.48 30.40 11.15
C ASN A 378 5.14 31.83 11.61
N THR A 379 4.06 32.05 12.39
CA THR A 379 3.67 33.42 12.81
C THR A 379 4.70 34.07 13.75
N ALA A 380 5.50 33.28 14.47
CA ALA A 380 6.63 33.75 15.26
C ALA A 380 7.90 34.00 14.44
N GLN A 381 7.79 33.94 13.09
CA GLN A 381 8.92 33.98 12.15
C GLN A 381 9.95 32.87 12.37
N MET A 382 9.60 31.78 13.07
CA MET A 382 10.50 30.64 13.26
C MET A 382 10.39 29.70 12.07
N ALA A 383 11.52 29.16 11.65
CA ALA A 383 11.61 28.07 10.66
C ALA A 383 11.76 26.69 11.32
N PRO A 384 11.49 25.58 10.61
CA PRO A 384 11.65 24.22 11.15
C PRO A 384 13.04 23.95 11.74
N ILE A 385 14.09 24.55 11.16
CA ILE A 385 15.48 24.41 11.63
C ILE A 385 15.70 25.01 13.03
N HIS A 386 15.02 26.11 13.36
CA HIS A 386 15.08 26.72 14.70
C HIS A 386 14.48 25.78 15.74
N ILE A 387 13.32 25.20 15.44
CA ILE A 387 12.63 24.27 16.33
C ILE A 387 13.45 22.99 16.52
N CYS A 388 14.00 22.40 15.44
CA CYS A 388 14.84 21.22 15.56
C CYS A 388 16.08 21.46 16.42
N ALA A 389 16.76 22.60 16.21
CA ALA A 389 17.96 22.98 16.95
C ALA A 389 17.68 23.23 18.44
N GLY A 390 16.49 23.75 18.77
CA GLY A 390 16.05 23.97 20.15
C GLY A 390 15.40 22.76 20.85
N ALA A 391 15.23 21.62 20.16
CA ALA A 391 14.54 20.44 20.70
C ALA A 391 15.41 19.16 20.70
N ASP A 392 16.74 19.29 20.50
CA ASP A 392 17.71 18.17 20.39
C ASP A 392 17.39 17.15 19.27
N HIS A 393 16.71 17.58 18.20
CA HIS A 393 16.37 16.71 17.07
C HIS A 393 17.50 16.69 16.01
N ASP A 394 18.68 16.24 16.43
CA ASP A 394 19.91 16.19 15.60
C ASP A 394 19.69 15.46 14.27
N ASP A 395 18.88 14.41 14.29
CA ASP A 395 18.55 13.58 13.14
C ASP A 395 17.71 14.31 12.08
N LEU A 396 16.77 15.16 12.53
CA LEU A 396 15.98 16.03 11.65
C LEU A 396 16.80 17.23 11.16
N LEU A 397 17.72 17.74 11.98
CA LEU A 397 18.65 18.81 11.62
C LEU A 397 19.55 18.36 10.45
N GLU A 398 20.05 17.12 10.49
CA GLU A 398 20.81 16.51 9.40
C GLU A 398 19.98 16.43 8.10
N ILE A 399 18.70 16.05 8.20
CA ILE A 399 17.80 15.96 7.03
C ILE A 399 17.54 17.35 6.44
N LEU A 400 17.23 18.35 7.28
CA LEU A 400 17.01 19.72 6.83
C LEU A 400 18.24 20.26 6.07
N PHE A 401 19.43 20.06 6.62
CA PHE A 401 20.67 20.50 5.97
C PHE A 401 20.91 19.82 4.61
N LYS A 402 20.73 18.49 4.52
CA LYS A 402 20.83 17.73 3.27
C LYS A 402 19.89 18.23 2.17
N HIS A 403 18.81 18.89 2.54
CA HIS A 403 17.80 19.44 1.64
C HIS A 403 17.85 20.97 1.54
N ASN A 404 19.04 21.56 1.69
CA ASN A 404 19.32 22.98 1.51
C ASN A 404 18.52 23.91 2.45
N ALA A 405 18.28 23.49 3.69
CA ALA A 405 17.82 24.43 4.73
C ALA A 405 18.84 25.55 4.93
N ASP A 406 18.36 26.78 5.05
CA ASP A 406 19.23 27.92 5.35
C ASP A 406 19.56 27.94 6.84
N ILE A 407 20.80 27.60 7.17
CA ILE A 407 21.30 27.55 8.56
C ILE A 407 21.43 28.92 9.21
N ASN A 408 21.54 29.99 8.42
CA ASN A 408 21.69 31.36 8.89
C ASN A 408 20.37 32.14 8.85
N LEU A 409 19.25 31.45 8.56
CA LEU A 409 17.93 32.06 8.58
C LEU A 409 17.65 32.63 9.98
N LEU A 410 17.00 33.80 10.01
CA LEU A 410 16.72 34.53 11.24
C LEU A 410 15.25 34.36 11.62
N ASP A 411 15.01 34.19 12.92
CA ASP A 411 13.67 34.26 13.48
C ASP A 411 13.21 35.71 13.77
N GLY A 412 12.03 35.85 14.40
CA GLY A 412 11.46 37.16 14.73
C GLY A 412 12.25 37.97 15.77
N GLN A 413 13.23 37.36 16.44
CA GLN A 413 14.17 37.98 17.38
C GLN A 413 15.58 38.12 16.78
N GLY A 414 15.73 37.93 15.47
CA GLY A 414 17.04 37.96 14.80
C GLY A 414 17.96 36.81 15.19
N GLN A 415 17.44 35.72 15.76
CA GLN A 415 18.22 34.58 16.24
C GLN A 415 18.32 33.51 15.14
N THR A 416 19.49 32.90 15.01
CA THR A 416 19.73 31.73 14.13
C THR A 416 19.46 30.41 14.88
N ALA A 417 19.45 29.29 14.15
CA ALA A 417 19.38 27.95 14.74
C ALA A 417 20.44 27.69 15.83
N LEU A 418 21.65 28.28 15.70
CA LEU A 418 22.70 28.13 16.71
C LEU A 418 22.36 28.85 18.01
N HIS A 419 21.72 30.02 17.96
CA HIS A 419 21.27 30.71 19.17
C HIS A 419 20.25 29.85 19.95
N HIS A 420 19.34 29.17 19.25
CA HIS A 420 18.36 28.26 19.86
C HIS A 420 19.02 27.00 20.45
N ALA A 421 19.98 26.38 19.74
CA ALA A 421 20.73 25.24 20.25
C ALA A 421 21.54 25.59 21.50
N VAL A 422 22.20 26.75 21.51
CA VAL A 422 23.00 27.22 22.64
C VAL A 422 22.12 27.57 23.84
N LYS A 423 21.04 28.32 23.63
CA LYS A 423 20.11 28.74 24.69
C LYS A 423 19.52 27.55 25.47
N ASN A 424 19.24 26.45 24.77
CA ASN A 424 18.66 25.24 25.36
C ASN A 424 19.73 24.18 25.75
N GLY A 425 21.02 24.44 25.53
CA GLY A 425 22.10 23.56 25.97
C GLY A 425 22.35 22.32 25.09
N HIS A 426 21.95 22.33 23.82
CA HIS A 426 22.06 21.20 22.90
C HIS A 426 23.43 21.12 22.22
N LEU A 427 24.39 20.46 22.90
CA LEU A 427 25.79 20.37 22.46
C LEU A 427 25.95 19.73 21.06
N ASN A 428 25.17 18.69 20.74
CA ASN A 428 25.28 17.98 19.46
C ASN A 428 24.79 18.85 18.30
N ALA A 429 23.63 19.50 18.45
CA ALA A 429 23.12 20.47 17.50
C ALA A 429 24.14 21.62 17.27
N CYS A 430 24.76 22.14 18.33
CA CYS A 430 25.83 23.13 18.21
C CYS A 430 27.02 22.60 17.38
N ARG A 431 27.53 21.39 17.69
CA ARG A 431 28.62 20.76 16.91
C ARG A 431 28.25 20.57 15.45
N PHE A 432 27.02 20.12 15.19
CA PHE A 432 26.51 19.92 13.83
C PHE A 432 26.50 21.23 13.05
N LEU A 433 25.92 22.30 13.61
CA LEU A 433 25.84 23.61 12.95
C LEU A 433 27.22 24.23 12.70
N ILE A 434 28.14 24.11 13.66
CA ILE A 434 29.53 24.57 13.53
C ILE A 434 30.28 23.81 12.43
N THR A 435 30.15 22.47 12.40
CA THR A 435 30.77 21.63 11.37
C THR A 435 30.32 22.02 9.96
N HIS A 436 29.07 22.48 9.83
CA HIS A 436 28.48 22.95 8.59
C HIS A 436 28.69 24.46 8.33
N LYS A 437 29.64 25.08 9.04
CA LYS A 437 30.09 26.47 8.84
C LYS A 437 28.98 27.52 9.00
N ILE A 438 28.11 27.34 9.99
CA ILE A 438 27.18 28.40 10.38
C ILE A 438 27.94 29.69 10.74
N ASP A 439 27.37 30.84 10.42
CA ASP A 439 27.97 32.12 10.77
C ASP A 439 27.76 32.44 12.25
N THR A 440 28.82 32.29 13.04
CA THR A 440 28.82 32.60 14.48
C THR A 440 28.83 34.09 14.79
N SER A 441 29.07 34.95 13.79
CA SER A 441 29.13 36.40 13.97
C SER A 441 27.75 37.09 13.96
N ILE A 442 26.70 36.35 13.60
CA ILE A 442 25.33 36.88 13.57
C ILE A 442 24.88 37.18 15.01
N VAL A 443 24.27 38.35 15.20
CA VAL A 443 23.74 38.82 16.49
C VAL A 443 22.22 38.87 16.48
N SER A 444 21.63 38.54 17.63
CA SER A 444 20.19 38.69 17.89
C SER A 444 19.76 40.17 17.91
N SER A 445 18.44 40.43 17.97
CA SER A 445 17.89 41.78 18.15
C SER A 445 18.36 42.49 19.44
N TYR A 446 18.91 41.75 20.40
CA TYR A 446 19.51 42.27 21.62
C TYR A 446 21.03 42.52 21.49
N GLY A 447 21.62 42.33 20.31
CA GLY A 447 23.04 42.54 20.04
C GLY A 447 23.96 41.42 20.55
N GLN A 448 23.40 40.26 20.92
CA GLN A 448 24.14 39.13 21.48
C GLN A 448 24.47 38.10 20.39
N THR A 449 25.71 37.62 20.35
CA THR A 449 26.11 36.46 19.54
C THR A 449 25.64 35.15 20.19
N ALA A 450 25.73 34.04 19.46
CA ALA A 450 25.47 32.73 20.04
C ALA A 450 26.43 32.40 21.20
N LEU A 451 27.68 32.88 21.16
CA LEU A 451 28.63 32.70 22.26
C LEU A 451 28.20 33.49 23.51
N ASP A 452 27.71 34.71 23.35
CA ASP A 452 27.24 35.54 24.47
C ASP A 452 26.02 34.93 25.19
N MET A 453 25.21 34.15 24.46
CA MET A 453 24.05 33.44 25.00
C MET A 453 24.40 32.09 25.65
N ALA A 454 25.63 31.60 25.50
CA ALA A 454 26.03 30.31 26.04
C ALA A 454 26.17 30.37 27.56
N SER A 455 25.31 29.64 28.27
CA SER A 455 25.39 29.47 29.73
C SER A 455 26.19 28.23 30.16
N ALA A 456 26.28 27.22 29.28
CA ALA A 456 26.97 25.97 29.56
C ALA A 456 28.45 26.02 29.19
N SER A 457 29.33 25.64 30.12
CA SER A 457 30.80 25.74 29.98
C SER A 457 31.37 24.92 28.83
N ASN A 458 30.79 23.75 28.55
CA ASN A 458 31.18 22.88 27.43
C ASN A 458 30.84 23.49 26.05
N ILE A 459 29.73 24.21 25.93
CA ILE A 459 29.30 24.89 24.70
C ILE A 459 30.13 26.16 24.48
N GLN A 460 30.39 26.92 25.55
CA GLN A 460 31.32 28.07 25.50
C GLN A 460 32.70 27.64 25.00
N GLN A 461 33.27 26.57 25.56
CA GLN A 461 34.57 26.05 25.15
C GLN A 461 34.58 25.60 23.67
N LEU A 462 33.50 24.95 23.20
CA LEU A 462 33.35 24.54 21.81
C LEU A 462 33.38 25.74 20.85
N LEU A 463 32.59 26.77 21.14
CA LEU A 463 32.48 27.96 20.30
C LEU A 463 33.79 28.77 20.30
N MET A 464 34.43 28.94 21.46
CA MET A 464 35.73 29.60 21.57
C MET A 464 36.82 28.86 20.79
N THR A 465 36.84 27.52 20.83
CA THR A 465 37.84 26.73 20.08
C THR A 465 37.65 26.91 18.57
N TYR A 466 36.41 26.87 18.09
CA TYR A 466 36.09 27.06 16.68
C TYR A 466 36.44 28.47 16.16
N GLU A 467 36.18 29.52 16.94
CA GLU A 467 36.55 30.89 16.55
C GLU A 467 38.07 31.08 16.47
N ASN A 468 38.83 30.39 17.33
CA ASN A 468 40.29 30.38 17.29
C ASN A 468 40.86 29.59 16.09
N GLU A 469 40.17 28.54 15.63
CA GLU A 469 40.58 27.72 14.46
C GLU A 469 40.32 28.42 13.12
N LYS A 470 39.38 29.39 13.05
CA LYS A 470 39.05 30.16 11.83
C LYS A 470 40.21 31.03 11.29
N VAL A 471 41.32 31.14 12.05
CA VAL A 471 42.49 32.01 11.76
C VAL A 471 43.62 31.31 10.99
N ILE A 472 43.61 29.98 10.77
CA ILE A 472 44.77 29.28 10.17
C ILE A 472 44.43 28.57 8.86
N LEU A 473 44.82 29.17 7.72
CA LEU A 473 44.71 28.61 6.37
C LEU A 473 45.84 27.63 6.05
N THR A 474 45.55 26.32 6.05
CA THR A 474 46.17 25.29 5.15
C THR A 474 45.16 24.15 4.93
N PRO A 475 45.01 23.58 3.71
CA PRO A 475 44.06 22.50 3.46
C PRO A 475 44.55 21.20 4.13
N ASN A 476 43.70 20.64 4.99
CA ASN A 476 43.98 19.42 5.73
C ASN A 476 44.03 18.21 4.78
N ILE A 477 45.07 17.38 4.88
CA ILE A 477 45.25 16.14 4.12
C ILE A 477 44.02 15.21 4.24
N THR A 478 43.33 15.28 5.38
CA THR A 478 42.11 14.52 5.67
C THR A 478 40.96 14.86 4.71
N ASP A 479 40.82 16.13 4.32
CA ASP A 479 39.76 16.57 3.40
C ASP A 479 40.02 16.09 1.96
N LEU A 480 41.29 16.09 1.53
CA LEU A 480 41.68 15.56 0.22
C LEU A 480 41.47 14.05 0.12
N GLN A 481 41.70 13.31 1.21
CA GLN A 481 41.40 11.88 1.28
C GLN A 481 39.90 11.60 1.12
N LEU A 482 39.06 12.36 1.83
CA LEU A 482 37.60 12.23 1.73
C LEU A 482 37.11 12.58 0.32
N GLN A 483 37.64 13.67 -0.26
CA GLN A 483 37.30 14.09 -1.61
C GLN A 483 37.67 13.02 -2.66
N LEU A 484 38.82 12.37 -2.52
CA LEU A 484 39.23 11.29 -3.42
C LEU A 484 38.33 10.06 -3.30
N LEU A 485 37.95 9.67 -2.09
CA LEU A 485 37.07 8.52 -1.84
C LEU A 485 35.68 8.75 -2.43
N GLU A 486 35.09 9.94 -2.21
CA GLU A 486 33.76 10.26 -2.74
C GLU A 486 33.79 10.45 -4.26
N ALA A 487 34.82 11.08 -4.83
CA ALA A 487 34.99 11.19 -6.28
C ALA A 487 35.14 9.82 -6.95
N SER A 488 35.86 8.89 -6.30
CA SER A 488 36.02 7.52 -6.82
C SER A 488 34.73 6.71 -6.79
N LYS A 489 33.84 7.02 -5.84
CA LYS A 489 32.50 6.43 -5.72
C LYS A 489 31.50 7.05 -6.71
N SER A 490 31.51 8.38 -6.84
CA SER A 490 30.62 9.11 -7.76
C SER A 490 31.01 8.93 -9.23
N GLY A 491 32.29 8.63 -9.49
CA GLY A 491 32.84 8.50 -10.84
C GLY A 491 33.40 9.80 -11.41
N ASP A 492 33.65 10.82 -10.58
CA ASP A 492 34.21 12.10 -11.00
C ASP A 492 35.71 11.97 -11.28
N LEU A 493 36.04 11.59 -12.51
CA LEU A 493 37.41 11.37 -12.97
C LEU A 493 38.27 12.63 -12.89
N ASP A 494 37.69 13.81 -13.08
CA ASP A 494 38.44 15.07 -13.09
C ASP A 494 38.89 15.46 -11.68
N VAL A 495 38.06 15.23 -10.67
CA VAL A 495 38.45 15.42 -9.27
C VAL A 495 39.47 14.36 -8.85
N VAL A 496 39.30 13.09 -9.23
CA VAL A 496 40.29 12.03 -8.95
C VAL A 496 41.66 12.38 -9.54
N LYS A 497 41.69 12.78 -10.83
CA LYS A 497 42.92 13.24 -11.51
C LYS A 497 43.55 14.43 -10.80
N ARG A 498 42.76 15.45 -10.46
CA ARG A 498 43.24 16.64 -9.78
C ARG A 498 43.90 16.28 -8.44
N VAL A 499 43.20 15.56 -7.57
CA VAL A 499 43.70 15.21 -6.23
C VAL A 499 44.98 14.37 -6.31
N LEU A 500 45.02 13.36 -7.20
CA LEU A 500 46.20 12.50 -7.36
C LEU A 500 47.36 13.17 -8.09
N THR A 501 47.11 14.19 -8.91
CA THR A 501 48.19 15.02 -9.50
C THR A 501 48.89 15.84 -8.42
N PHE A 502 48.15 16.40 -7.47
CA PHE A 502 48.72 17.18 -6.38
C PHE A 502 49.31 16.31 -5.26
N ASN A 503 48.71 15.15 -4.96
CA ASN A 503 49.16 14.24 -3.91
C ASN A 503 49.04 12.76 -4.35
N PRO A 504 50.00 12.23 -5.12
CA PRO A 504 49.97 10.85 -5.63
C PRO A 504 49.94 9.78 -4.53
N SER A 505 50.49 10.07 -3.35
CA SER A 505 50.53 9.14 -2.21
C SER A 505 49.15 8.76 -1.68
N LEU A 506 48.10 9.51 -2.04
CA LEU A 506 46.72 9.26 -1.61
C LEU A 506 46.00 8.17 -2.42
N VAL A 507 46.60 7.63 -3.50
CA VAL A 507 45.95 6.61 -4.36
C VAL A 507 45.40 5.40 -3.59
N ASN A 508 46.05 5.04 -2.48
CA ASN A 508 45.65 3.97 -1.58
C ASN A 508 45.19 4.47 -0.20
N CYS A 509 44.66 5.71 -0.13
CA CYS A 509 44.06 6.23 1.10
C CYS A 509 42.92 5.33 1.57
N ARG A 510 42.56 5.45 2.84
CA ARG A 510 41.63 4.52 3.48
C ARG A 510 40.45 5.27 4.07
N ASP A 511 39.27 4.70 3.89
CA ASP A 511 38.06 5.10 4.61
C ASP A 511 38.13 4.64 6.08
N VAL A 512 38.89 5.37 6.90
CA VAL A 512 39.18 5.01 8.31
C VAL A 512 37.88 4.90 9.13
N GLN A 513 36.92 5.80 8.87
CA GLN A 513 35.65 5.84 9.59
C GLN A 513 34.70 4.72 9.17
N GLY A 514 34.72 4.29 7.91
CA GLY A 514 33.90 3.18 7.42
C GLY A 514 34.64 1.84 7.41
N ARG A 515 34.68 1.16 6.25
CA ARG A 515 35.21 -0.22 6.15
C ARG A 515 36.72 -0.27 5.92
N ASN A 516 37.45 0.83 6.01
CA ASN A 516 38.87 0.91 5.64
C ASN A 516 39.12 0.56 4.15
N SER A 517 38.12 0.84 3.31
CA SER A 517 38.13 0.66 1.86
C SER A 517 39.04 1.69 1.19
N THR A 518 39.66 1.31 0.07
CA THR A 518 40.44 2.23 -0.78
C THR A 518 39.57 2.88 -1.87
N PRO A 519 40.03 3.95 -2.55
CA PRO A 519 39.40 4.49 -3.75
C PRO A 519 39.03 3.40 -4.78
N LEU A 520 39.91 2.41 -4.97
CA LEU A 520 39.70 1.29 -5.89
C LEU A 520 38.53 0.38 -5.46
N HIS A 521 38.31 0.16 -4.17
CA HIS A 521 37.14 -0.59 -3.68
C HIS A 521 35.83 0.08 -4.05
N PHE A 522 35.76 1.42 -3.91
CA PHE A 522 34.59 2.21 -4.25
C PHE A 522 34.38 2.22 -5.77
N ALA A 523 35.41 2.57 -6.55
CA ALA A 523 35.31 2.59 -8.01
C ALA A 523 34.90 1.21 -8.56
N ALA A 524 35.42 0.13 -7.99
CA ALA A 524 35.08 -1.24 -8.38
C ALA A 524 33.64 -1.64 -8.01
N GLY A 525 33.14 -1.24 -6.83
CA GLY A 525 31.78 -1.56 -6.37
C GLY A 525 30.67 -0.74 -7.05
N TYR A 526 30.99 0.45 -7.55
CA TYR A 526 30.04 1.39 -8.18
C TYR A 526 30.16 1.46 -9.71
N ASN A 527 30.86 0.52 -10.34
CA ASN A 527 31.03 0.43 -11.80
C ASN A 527 31.66 1.67 -12.45
N ARG A 528 32.73 2.22 -11.86
CA ARG A 528 33.41 3.42 -12.38
C ARG A 528 34.60 3.05 -13.25
N LEU A 529 34.35 2.44 -14.41
CA LEU A 529 35.39 1.86 -15.28
C LEU A 529 36.57 2.81 -15.53
N GLN A 530 36.30 4.03 -15.99
CA GLN A 530 37.36 5.02 -16.28
C GLN A 530 38.16 5.46 -15.05
N VAL A 531 37.53 5.48 -13.87
CA VAL A 531 38.22 5.76 -12.61
C VAL A 531 39.04 4.55 -12.17
N VAL A 532 38.53 3.33 -12.32
CA VAL A 532 39.29 2.10 -12.05
C VAL A 532 40.55 2.05 -12.93
N GLU A 533 40.43 2.29 -14.24
CA GLU A 533 41.57 2.36 -15.16
C GLU A 533 42.61 3.38 -14.71
N TYR A 534 42.17 4.59 -14.35
CA TYR A 534 43.08 5.64 -13.91
C TYR A 534 43.74 5.34 -12.56
N LEU A 535 42.99 4.82 -11.58
CA LEU A 535 43.53 4.43 -10.28
C LEU A 535 44.57 3.32 -10.42
N LEU A 536 44.33 2.31 -11.26
CA LEU A 536 45.29 1.25 -11.55
C LEU A 536 46.56 1.82 -12.22
N ALA A 537 46.40 2.74 -13.18
CA ALA A 537 47.53 3.43 -13.81
C ALA A 537 48.36 4.25 -12.82
N MET A 538 47.73 4.77 -11.75
CA MET A 538 48.39 5.51 -10.66
C MET A 538 48.93 4.59 -9.54
N GLY A 539 48.90 3.26 -9.71
CA GLY A 539 49.46 2.32 -8.74
C GLY A 539 48.53 1.96 -7.57
N ALA A 540 47.21 1.99 -7.78
CA ALA A 540 46.26 1.49 -6.79
C ALA A 540 46.48 -0.02 -6.52
N ASP A 541 46.48 -0.40 -5.25
CA ASP A 541 46.72 -1.78 -4.82
C ASP A 541 45.46 -2.64 -5.02
N VAL A 542 45.51 -3.53 -6.01
CA VAL A 542 44.45 -4.51 -6.34
C VAL A 542 44.27 -5.57 -5.25
N THR A 543 45.25 -5.75 -4.38
CA THR A 543 45.25 -6.74 -3.29
C THR A 543 44.85 -6.13 -1.93
N ALA A 544 44.60 -4.82 -1.90
CA ALA A 544 44.25 -4.11 -0.69
C ALA A 544 43.02 -4.74 -0.03
N ARG A 545 43.12 -5.03 1.27
CA ARG A 545 42.03 -5.59 2.07
C ARG A 545 41.35 -4.52 2.91
N ASP A 546 40.02 -4.55 2.95
CA ASP A 546 39.20 -3.76 3.88
C ASP A 546 39.08 -4.45 5.26
N LYS A 547 38.30 -3.88 6.20
CA LYS A 547 38.07 -4.44 7.55
C LYS A 547 37.50 -5.87 7.54
N GLY A 548 36.77 -6.25 6.51
CA GLY A 548 36.22 -7.60 6.32
C GLY A 548 37.17 -8.55 5.59
N GLY A 549 38.35 -8.08 5.18
CA GLY A 549 39.28 -8.84 4.36
C GLY A 549 38.92 -8.88 2.88
N LEU A 550 37.89 -8.14 2.46
CA LEU A 550 37.50 -8.09 1.05
C LEU A 550 38.51 -7.24 0.27
N VAL A 551 38.71 -7.62 -0.99
CA VAL A 551 39.51 -6.89 -1.98
C VAL A 551 38.59 -6.28 -3.05
N PRO A 552 39.03 -5.30 -3.87
CA PRO A 552 38.17 -4.66 -4.88
C PRO A 552 37.44 -5.65 -5.81
N LEU A 553 38.05 -6.79 -6.12
CA LEU A 553 37.46 -7.85 -6.94
C LEU A 553 36.18 -8.46 -6.31
N HIS A 554 36.09 -8.56 -4.99
CA HIS A 554 34.87 -9.04 -4.33
C HIS A 554 33.70 -8.08 -4.58
N ASN A 555 33.96 -6.77 -4.50
CA ASN A 555 32.92 -5.75 -4.72
C ASN A 555 32.40 -5.81 -6.17
N SER A 556 33.29 -5.86 -7.17
CA SER A 556 32.85 -5.94 -8.57
C SER A 556 32.07 -7.23 -8.86
N CYS A 557 32.47 -8.35 -8.25
CA CYS A 557 31.79 -9.64 -8.38
C CYS A 557 30.41 -9.67 -7.71
N SER A 558 30.29 -9.15 -6.48
CA SER A 558 29.04 -9.15 -5.72
C SER A 558 27.97 -8.27 -6.40
N TYR A 559 28.37 -7.12 -6.95
CA TYR A 559 27.44 -6.19 -7.61
C TYR A 559 27.17 -6.51 -9.09
N GLY A 560 28.02 -7.29 -9.76
CA GLY A 560 27.76 -7.75 -11.13
C GLY A 560 28.44 -6.92 -12.23
N HIS A 561 29.58 -6.29 -11.94
CA HIS A 561 30.28 -5.41 -12.87
C HIS A 561 31.33 -6.19 -13.68
N LEU A 562 30.91 -6.74 -14.83
CA LEU A 562 31.74 -7.67 -15.63
C LEU A 562 33.03 -7.03 -16.15
N GLU A 563 32.95 -5.85 -16.77
CA GLU A 563 34.11 -5.17 -17.37
C GLU A 563 35.15 -4.77 -16.32
N VAL A 564 34.69 -4.21 -15.20
CA VAL A 564 35.56 -3.91 -14.03
C VAL A 564 36.19 -5.18 -13.46
N THR A 565 35.44 -6.28 -13.38
CA THR A 565 35.96 -7.57 -12.90
C THR A 565 37.07 -8.10 -13.83
N ALA A 566 36.85 -8.06 -15.14
CA ALA A 566 37.85 -8.44 -16.13
C ALA A 566 39.10 -7.55 -16.04
N LEU A 567 38.92 -6.23 -15.89
CA LEU A 567 40.00 -5.27 -15.75
C LEU A 567 40.85 -5.54 -14.49
N LEU A 568 40.22 -5.83 -13.35
CA LEU A 568 40.93 -6.17 -12.12
C LEU A 568 41.71 -7.49 -12.24
N LEU A 569 41.11 -8.54 -12.83
CA LEU A 569 41.78 -9.82 -13.07
C LEU A 569 43.00 -9.66 -13.99
N ASN A 570 42.87 -8.86 -15.06
CA ASN A 570 43.98 -8.55 -15.98
C ASN A 570 45.10 -7.74 -15.31
N ASN A 571 44.80 -6.98 -14.25
CA ASN A 571 45.76 -6.22 -13.46
C ASN A 571 46.24 -6.98 -12.20
N GLY A 572 46.15 -8.32 -12.21
CA GLY A 572 46.76 -9.18 -11.20
C GLY A 572 45.91 -9.46 -9.96
N ALA A 573 44.61 -9.12 -9.95
CA ALA A 573 43.72 -9.56 -8.88
C ALA A 573 43.55 -11.09 -8.93
N SER A 574 43.76 -11.78 -7.81
CA SER A 574 43.62 -13.24 -7.73
C SER A 574 42.16 -13.65 -7.64
N SER A 575 41.70 -14.56 -8.51
CA SER A 575 40.37 -15.19 -8.45
C SER A 575 40.17 -16.08 -7.21
N GLN A 576 41.27 -16.46 -6.55
CA GLN A 576 41.32 -17.36 -5.40
C GLN A 576 41.47 -16.64 -4.05
N VAL A 577 41.51 -15.31 -4.07
CA VAL A 577 41.57 -14.50 -2.87
C VAL A 577 40.40 -14.81 -1.94
N THR A 578 40.66 -14.75 -0.64
CA THR A 578 39.65 -15.00 0.39
C THR A 578 39.58 -13.86 1.38
N ASP A 579 38.36 -13.55 1.80
CA ASP A 579 38.07 -12.65 2.90
C ASP A 579 38.32 -13.31 4.28
N LEU A 580 37.93 -12.65 5.38
CA LEU A 580 38.10 -13.19 6.74
C LEU A 580 37.22 -14.43 7.03
N TRP A 581 36.21 -14.71 6.20
CA TRP A 581 35.32 -15.88 6.29
C TRP A 581 35.65 -16.95 5.24
N LYS A 582 36.82 -16.86 4.61
CA LYS A 582 37.25 -17.76 3.52
C LYS A 582 36.31 -17.75 2.31
N VAL A 583 35.50 -16.69 2.15
CA VAL A 583 34.64 -16.48 0.99
C VAL A 583 35.53 -15.97 -0.16
N THR A 584 35.35 -16.53 -1.35
CA THR A 584 36.07 -16.11 -2.57
C THR A 584 35.18 -15.23 -3.45
N PRO A 585 35.73 -14.49 -4.44
CA PRO A 585 34.91 -13.79 -5.43
C PRO A 585 33.91 -14.70 -6.17
N LEU A 586 34.23 -15.99 -6.32
CA LEU A 586 33.32 -16.98 -6.92
C LEU A 586 32.13 -17.30 -6.00
N HIS A 587 32.34 -17.39 -4.69
CA HIS A 587 31.23 -17.53 -3.73
C HIS A 587 30.29 -16.31 -3.78
N GLU A 588 30.85 -15.10 -3.80
CA GLU A 588 30.06 -13.85 -3.88
C GLU A 588 29.23 -13.76 -5.16
N SER A 589 29.86 -13.99 -6.31
CA SER A 589 29.15 -13.97 -7.60
C SER A 589 28.11 -15.09 -7.72
N ALA A 590 28.37 -16.28 -7.17
CA ALA A 590 27.42 -17.38 -7.13
C ALA A 590 26.19 -17.06 -6.25
N ALA A 591 26.41 -16.56 -5.03
CA ALA A 591 25.35 -16.17 -4.10
C ALA A 591 24.45 -15.03 -4.61
N LYS A 592 24.97 -14.22 -5.55
CA LYS A 592 24.27 -13.09 -6.18
C LYS A 592 23.75 -13.40 -7.59
N GLY A 593 23.90 -14.63 -8.08
CA GLY A 593 23.37 -15.06 -9.38
C GLY A 593 24.08 -14.45 -10.59
N LYS A 594 25.37 -14.12 -10.49
CA LYS A 594 26.12 -13.41 -11.55
C LYS A 594 26.79 -14.39 -12.52
N PHE A 595 26.00 -14.97 -13.43
CA PHE A 595 26.45 -16.02 -14.36
C PHE A 595 27.73 -15.68 -15.15
N GLU A 596 27.76 -14.55 -15.86
CA GLU A 596 28.93 -14.17 -16.68
C GLU A 596 30.20 -13.94 -15.84
N ILE A 597 30.05 -13.44 -14.61
CA ILE A 597 31.17 -13.27 -13.68
C ILE A 597 31.66 -14.61 -13.16
N CYS A 598 30.76 -15.53 -12.79
CA CYS A 598 31.14 -16.88 -12.38
C CYS A 598 31.93 -17.57 -13.50
N LYS A 599 31.45 -17.47 -14.74
CA LYS A 599 32.13 -18.03 -15.93
C LYS A 599 33.50 -17.41 -16.14
N LEU A 600 33.62 -16.09 -16.01
CA LEU A 600 34.90 -15.38 -16.10
C LEU A 600 35.87 -15.82 -15.00
N LEU A 601 35.43 -15.92 -13.75
CA LEU A 601 36.28 -16.33 -12.64
C LEU A 601 36.79 -17.77 -12.81
N ILE A 602 35.94 -18.70 -13.26
CA ILE A 602 36.32 -20.09 -13.56
C ILE A 602 37.38 -20.11 -14.67
N LYS A 603 37.22 -19.29 -15.72
CA LYS A 603 38.21 -19.14 -16.79
C LYS A 603 39.57 -18.65 -16.25
N TYR A 604 39.57 -17.80 -15.21
CA TYR A 604 40.77 -17.35 -14.50
C TYR A 604 41.17 -18.27 -13.32
N GLY A 605 40.76 -19.54 -13.36
CA GLY A 605 41.23 -20.59 -12.43
C GLY A 605 40.59 -20.55 -11.03
N ALA A 606 39.40 -19.99 -10.88
CA ALA A 606 38.66 -20.06 -9.62
C ALA A 606 38.27 -21.52 -9.30
N ASP A 607 38.51 -21.97 -8.07
CA ASP A 607 38.18 -23.32 -7.62
C ASP A 607 36.69 -23.44 -7.25
N ILE A 608 35.93 -24.17 -8.08
CA ILE A 608 34.49 -24.41 -7.91
C ILE A 608 34.16 -25.25 -6.67
N ASN A 609 35.12 -25.98 -6.11
CA ASN A 609 34.94 -26.84 -4.93
C ASN A 609 35.52 -26.23 -3.65
N LYS A 610 36.01 -24.97 -3.72
CA LYS A 610 36.60 -24.30 -2.57
C LYS A 610 35.55 -24.11 -1.49
N LYS A 611 35.82 -24.56 -0.27
CA LYS A 611 34.92 -24.36 0.87
C LYS A 611 35.25 -23.07 1.63
N ASN A 612 34.23 -22.29 1.96
CA ASN A 612 34.32 -21.17 2.88
C ASN A 612 34.46 -21.66 4.35
N ARG A 613 34.45 -20.74 5.32
CA ARG A 613 34.56 -21.06 6.75
C ARG A 613 33.43 -21.95 7.28
N ASP A 614 32.24 -21.83 6.71
CA ASP A 614 31.05 -22.61 7.08
C ASP A 614 31.02 -23.98 6.37
N GLY A 615 32.02 -24.30 5.55
CA GLY A 615 32.11 -25.55 4.80
C GLY A 615 31.30 -25.56 3.50
N ALA A 616 30.68 -24.43 3.12
CA ALA A 616 29.89 -24.28 1.90
C ALA A 616 30.81 -24.01 0.69
N THR A 617 30.51 -24.66 -0.43
CA THR A 617 31.08 -24.38 -1.75
C THR A 617 30.32 -23.22 -2.43
N PRO A 618 30.83 -22.62 -3.52
CA PRO A 618 30.07 -21.65 -4.29
C PRO A 618 28.71 -22.17 -4.76
N LEU A 619 28.61 -23.46 -5.09
CA LEU A 619 27.36 -24.10 -5.51
C LEU A 619 26.31 -24.12 -4.39
N ASP A 620 26.73 -24.38 -3.16
CA ASP A 620 25.83 -24.42 -1.99
C ASP A 620 25.22 -23.06 -1.66
N LEU A 621 25.83 -21.97 -2.14
CA LEU A 621 25.34 -20.60 -1.93
C LEU A 621 24.40 -20.11 -3.04
N VAL A 622 24.23 -20.88 -4.12
CA VAL A 622 23.34 -20.50 -5.24
C VAL A 622 21.88 -20.58 -4.78
N LYS A 623 21.10 -19.55 -5.11
CA LYS A 623 19.66 -19.49 -4.78
C LYS A 623 18.85 -20.29 -5.80
N ASP A 624 17.73 -20.87 -5.39
CA ASP A 624 16.86 -21.74 -6.22
C ASP A 624 16.47 -21.14 -7.59
N ARG A 625 16.34 -19.81 -7.68
CA ARG A 625 16.00 -19.10 -8.92
C ARG A 625 17.16 -18.99 -9.91
N ASP A 626 18.41 -19.08 -9.45
CA ASP A 626 19.62 -18.79 -10.21
C ASP A 626 20.20 -20.10 -10.82
N SER A 627 19.31 -20.92 -11.39
CA SER A 627 19.62 -22.27 -11.87
C SER A 627 20.71 -22.33 -12.95
N ASP A 628 20.90 -21.28 -13.76
CA ASP A 628 21.98 -21.22 -14.75
C ASP A 628 23.36 -21.20 -14.07
N VAL A 629 23.49 -20.55 -12.91
CA VAL A 629 24.73 -20.53 -12.12
C VAL A 629 24.97 -21.88 -11.46
N ALA A 630 23.92 -22.52 -10.95
CA ALA A 630 24.02 -23.86 -10.39
C ALA A 630 24.48 -24.86 -11.47
N ASP A 631 23.93 -24.77 -12.68
CA ASP A 631 24.31 -25.63 -13.79
C ASP A 631 25.77 -25.40 -14.22
N LEU A 632 26.23 -24.14 -14.24
CA LEU A 632 27.63 -23.80 -14.51
C LEU A 632 28.59 -24.41 -13.48
N LEU A 633 28.27 -24.30 -12.19
CA LEU A 633 29.14 -24.80 -11.12
C LEU A 633 29.12 -26.33 -11.00
N ARG A 634 28.05 -27.00 -11.46
CA ARG A 634 27.99 -28.47 -11.57
C ARG A 634 28.79 -29.03 -12.76
N GLY A 635 29.15 -28.20 -13.72
CA GLY A 635 29.96 -28.58 -14.89
C GLY A 635 29.33 -29.70 -15.72
N ASP A 636 30.13 -30.69 -16.10
CA ASP A 636 29.73 -31.80 -16.97
C ASP A 636 28.50 -32.58 -16.50
N SER A 637 28.32 -32.69 -15.17
CA SER A 637 27.15 -33.36 -14.59
C SER A 637 25.83 -32.67 -14.98
N ALA A 638 25.82 -31.33 -15.06
CA ALA A 638 24.66 -30.58 -15.52
C ALA A 638 24.41 -30.79 -17.02
N ILE A 639 25.45 -30.86 -17.85
CA ILE A 639 25.30 -31.10 -19.29
C ILE A 639 24.63 -32.45 -19.55
N LEU A 640 25.06 -33.51 -18.85
CA LEU A 640 24.47 -34.83 -18.93
C LEU A 640 22.99 -34.83 -18.49
N GLU A 641 22.67 -34.15 -17.38
CA GLU A 641 21.30 -34.05 -16.89
C GLU A 641 20.39 -33.25 -17.84
N LEU A 642 20.87 -32.14 -18.38
CA LEU A 642 20.14 -31.28 -19.33
C LEU A 642 19.88 -32.02 -20.64
N ALA A 643 20.85 -32.79 -21.13
CA ALA A 643 20.69 -33.64 -22.31
C ALA A 643 19.65 -34.74 -22.10
N LYS A 644 19.60 -35.33 -20.90
CA LYS A 644 18.56 -36.29 -20.51
C LYS A 644 17.17 -35.66 -20.35
N LYS A 645 17.09 -34.41 -19.86
CA LYS A 645 15.83 -33.69 -19.59
C LYS A 645 15.24 -32.96 -20.80
N GLY A 646 16.02 -32.73 -21.86
CA GLY A 646 15.53 -32.03 -23.06
C GLY A 646 15.62 -30.50 -22.97
N ASN A 647 16.47 -29.94 -22.12
CA ASN A 647 16.59 -28.48 -21.98
C ASN A 647 17.75 -27.91 -22.82
N LEU A 648 17.46 -27.63 -24.09
CA LEU A 648 18.41 -27.10 -25.07
C LEU A 648 18.96 -25.71 -24.69
N GLU A 649 18.08 -24.80 -24.26
CA GLU A 649 18.44 -23.40 -23.96
C GLU A 649 19.52 -23.27 -22.89
N ARG A 650 19.46 -24.10 -21.84
CA ARG A 650 20.49 -24.11 -20.80
C ARG A 650 21.75 -24.84 -21.22
N LEU A 651 21.60 -25.93 -21.97
CA LEU A 651 22.74 -26.69 -22.49
C LEU A 651 23.61 -25.81 -23.40
N ARG A 652 23.00 -24.97 -24.25
CA ARG A 652 23.70 -23.98 -25.10
C ARG A 652 24.62 -23.03 -24.33
N LYS A 653 24.32 -22.71 -23.07
CA LYS A 653 25.14 -21.78 -22.26
C LYS A 653 26.42 -22.40 -21.69
N LEU A 654 26.42 -23.72 -21.52
CA LEU A 654 27.45 -24.49 -20.80
C LEU A 654 28.35 -25.30 -21.73
N LEU A 655 27.81 -25.70 -22.89
CA LEU A 655 28.54 -26.53 -23.84
C LEU A 655 29.76 -25.78 -24.37
N THR A 656 30.91 -26.44 -24.31
CA THR A 656 32.16 -26.03 -24.94
C THR A 656 32.68 -27.18 -25.80
N PRO A 657 33.58 -26.91 -26.76
CA PRO A 657 34.22 -27.97 -27.54
C PRO A 657 34.96 -29.00 -26.67
N GLU A 658 35.39 -28.63 -25.46
CA GLU A 658 36.10 -29.52 -24.55
C GLU A 658 35.16 -30.49 -23.80
N ASN A 659 33.92 -30.09 -23.53
CA ASN A 659 32.98 -30.85 -22.70
C ASN A 659 31.81 -31.49 -23.48
N VAL A 660 31.71 -31.28 -24.80
CA VAL A 660 30.63 -31.86 -25.63
C VAL A 660 30.56 -33.40 -25.56
N ASN A 661 31.69 -34.06 -25.33
CA ASN A 661 31.82 -35.51 -25.15
C ASN A 661 32.12 -35.89 -23.69
N CYS A 662 31.73 -35.07 -22.73
CA CYS A 662 31.85 -35.40 -21.31
C CYS A 662 31.14 -36.73 -21.00
N ARG A 663 31.51 -37.37 -19.90
CA ARG A 663 31.00 -38.71 -19.58
C ARG A 663 30.52 -38.77 -18.15
N ASP A 664 29.47 -39.58 -17.93
CA ASP A 664 28.97 -39.89 -16.60
C ASP A 664 29.90 -40.88 -15.88
N PRO A 665 30.72 -40.44 -14.91
CA PRO A 665 31.69 -41.32 -14.26
C PRO A 665 31.05 -42.31 -13.29
N LEU A 666 29.83 -42.03 -12.81
CA LEU A 666 29.14 -42.85 -11.81
C LEU A 666 28.20 -43.88 -12.43
N GLY A 667 27.69 -43.63 -13.63
CA GLY A 667 26.79 -44.52 -14.35
C GLY A 667 27.47 -45.39 -15.40
N ARG A 668 26.88 -45.42 -16.61
CA ARG A 668 27.35 -46.24 -17.74
C ARG A 668 28.47 -45.59 -18.55
N ASN A 669 29.12 -44.53 -18.06
CA ASN A 669 30.09 -43.76 -18.86
C ASN A 669 29.47 -43.18 -20.15
N SER A 670 28.17 -42.90 -20.12
CA SER A 670 27.41 -42.37 -21.26
C SER A 670 27.77 -40.92 -21.53
N THR A 671 27.77 -40.53 -22.80
CA THR A 671 27.91 -39.13 -23.23
C THR A 671 26.55 -38.41 -23.25
N PRO A 672 26.50 -37.07 -23.31
CA PRO A 672 25.26 -36.33 -23.49
C PRO A 672 24.45 -36.82 -24.69
N LEU A 673 25.13 -37.24 -25.77
CA LEU A 673 24.49 -37.76 -26.99
C LEU A 673 23.79 -39.10 -26.76
N HIS A 674 24.35 -40.00 -25.94
CA HIS A 674 23.66 -41.24 -25.54
C HIS A 674 22.35 -40.97 -24.82
N LEU A 675 22.36 -39.98 -23.93
CA LEU A 675 21.20 -39.60 -23.12
C LEU A 675 20.15 -38.92 -24.00
N ALA A 676 20.54 -37.92 -24.80
CA ALA A 676 19.64 -37.28 -25.76
C ALA A 676 19.00 -38.31 -26.70
N ALA A 677 19.79 -39.29 -27.17
CA ALA A 677 19.31 -40.33 -28.05
C ALA A 677 18.35 -41.31 -27.38
N GLY A 678 18.58 -41.70 -26.13
CA GLY A 678 17.69 -42.63 -25.41
C GLY A 678 16.37 -42.00 -24.95
N TYR A 679 16.38 -40.69 -24.66
CA TYR A 679 15.20 -39.95 -24.16
C TYR A 679 14.43 -39.18 -25.24
N ASN A 680 14.77 -39.37 -26.52
CA ASN A 680 14.11 -38.74 -27.68
C ASN A 680 14.21 -37.20 -27.75
N HIS A 681 15.37 -36.64 -27.42
CA HIS A 681 15.60 -35.19 -27.51
C HIS A 681 16.32 -34.84 -28.82
N TYR A 682 15.56 -34.78 -29.92
CA TYR A 682 16.08 -34.56 -31.27
C TYR A 682 16.90 -33.28 -31.38
N GLU A 683 16.39 -32.15 -30.89
CA GLU A 683 17.05 -30.84 -31.01
C GLU A 683 18.36 -30.79 -30.22
N ILE A 684 18.43 -31.51 -29.09
CA ILE A 684 19.68 -31.65 -28.32
C ILE A 684 20.66 -32.54 -29.06
N ALA A 685 20.22 -33.69 -29.57
CA ALA A 685 21.07 -34.59 -30.33
C ALA A 685 21.67 -33.86 -31.54
N GLN A 686 20.86 -33.07 -32.25
CA GLN A 686 21.30 -32.24 -33.37
C GLN A 686 22.34 -31.22 -32.91
N PHE A 687 22.03 -30.44 -31.87
CA PHE A 687 22.94 -29.42 -31.39
C PHE A 687 24.28 -30.00 -30.89
N LEU A 688 24.27 -31.15 -30.22
CA LEU A 688 25.49 -31.83 -29.78
C LEU A 688 26.34 -32.28 -30.98
N LEU A 689 25.73 -32.88 -31.99
CA LEU A 689 26.41 -33.33 -33.22
C LEU A 689 27.01 -32.14 -34.00
N GLU A 690 26.27 -31.05 -34.15
CA GLU A 690 26.74 -29.81 -34.77
C GLU A 690 27.95 -29.20 -34.05
N ASN A 691 28.10 -29.46 -32.74
CA ASN A 691 29.17 -28.95 -31.89
C ASN A 691 30.27 -30.00 -31.58
N GLY A 692 30.36 -31.08 -32.36
CA GLY A 692 31.46 -32.06 -32.26
C GLY A 692 31.19 -33.26 -31.35
N GLY A 693 29.93 -33.54 -31.01
CA GLY A 693 29.52 -34.77 -30.35
C GLY A 693 29.85 -35.99 -31.22
N ASN A 694 30.52 -36.99 -30.67
CA ASN A 694 30.92 -38.18 -31.41
C ASN A 694 29.78 -39.22 -31.42
N PRO A 695 29.13 -39.50 -32.57
CA PRO A 695 28.02 -40.46 -32.67
C PRO A 695 28.44 -41.91 -32.43
N ASN A 696 29.75 -42.20 -32.56
CA ASN A 696 30.35 -43.52 -32.36
C ASN A 696 31.11 -43.61 -31.04
N ALA A 697 30.93 -42.66 -30.12
CA ALA A 697 31.42 -42.82 -28.76
C ALA A 697 30.71 -44.01 -28.11
N VAL A 698 31.47 -44.90 -27.49
CA VAL A 698 30.92 -46.07 -26.77
C VAL A 698 30.81 -45.81 -25.28
N ASP A 699 29.74 -46.29 -24.68
CA ASP A 699 29.54 -46.36 -23.23
C ASP A 699 30.28 -47.56 -22.61
N LYS A 700 30.11 -47.81 -21.31
CA LYS A 700 30.76 -48.93 -20.58
C LYS A 700 30.34 -50.31 -21.10
N GLY A 701 29.14 -50.44 -21.68
CA GLY A 701 28.63 -51.66 -22.30
C GLY A 701 29.01 -51.82 -23.76
N GLY A 702 29.74 -50.85 -24.34
CA GLY A 702 30.06 -50.84 -25.77
C GLY A 702 28.95 -50.25 -26.63
N LEU A 703 27.86 -49.73 -26.04
CA LEU A 703 26.75 -49.17 -26.80
C LEU A 703 27.14 -47.79 -27.32
N ILE A 704 26.79 -47.51 -28.59
CA ILE A 704 26.79 -46.15 -29.16
C ILE A 704 25.39 -45.51 -29.05
N ALA A 705 25.28 -44.20 -29.27
CA ALA A 705 23.99 -43.49 -29.18
C ALA A 705 22.88 -44.09 -30.08
N LEU A 706 23.24 -44.68 -31.23
CA LEU A 706 22.31 -45.35 -32.13
C LEU A 706 21.69 -46.62 -31.52
N HIS A 707 22.39 -47.35 -30.65
CA HIS A 707 21.80 -48.48 -29.92
C HIS A 707 20.68 -48.00 -29.00
N ASN A 708 20.87 -46.87 -28.30
CA ASN A 708 19.87 -46.29 -27.42
C ASN A 708 18.63 -45.85 -28.20
N ALA A 709 18.82 -45.09 -29.29
CA ALA A 709 17.72 -44.73 -30.19
C ALA A 709 16.99 -45.98 -30.72
N SER A 710 17.74 -47.08 -30.94
CA SER A 710 17.21 -48.33 -31.44
C SER A 710 16.39 -49.16 -30.48
N SER A 711 16.84 -49.25 -29.23
CA SER A 711 16.11 -49.94 -28.18
C SER A 711 14.76 -49.26 -27.88
N PHE A 712 14.74 -47.92 -27.86
CA PHE A 712 13.53 -47.15 -27.55
C PHE A 712 12.63 -46.82 -28.75
N GLY A 713 13.13 -46.95 -29.99
CA GLY A 713 12.35 -46.78 -31.22
C GLY A 713 12.26 -45.33 -31.72
N HIS A 714 13.30 -44.53 -31.48
CA HIS A 714 13.32 -43.09 -31.82
C HIS A 714 13.84 -42.86 -33.26
N VAL A 715 12.93 -42.93 -34.23
CA VAL A 715 13.26 -42.95 -35.68
C VAL A 715 13.97 -41.68 -36.16
N ASP A 716 13.48 -40.50 -35.78
CA ASP A 716 14.05 -39.23 -36.25
C ASP A 716 15.47 -39.01 -35.71
N VAL A 717 15.69 -39.35 -34.44
CA VAL A 717 17.01 -39.30 -33.79
C VAL A 717 17.98 -40.29 -34.43
N ALA A 718 17.53 -41.52 -34.71
CA ALA A 718 18.36 -42.51 -35.39
C ALA A 718 18.74 -42.06 -36.81
N THR A 719 17.80 -41.49 -37.55
CA THR A 719 18.04 -40.91 -38.88
C THR A 719 19.09 -39.80 -38.80
N LEU A 720 18.96 -38.91 -37.82
CA LEU A 720 19.93 -37.85 -37.55
C LEU A 720 21.32 -38.42 -37.23
N LEU A 721 21.43 -39.42 -36.35
CA LEU A 721 22.70 -40.06 -36.02
C LEU A 721 23.36 -40.71 -37.25
N ILE A 722 22.59 -41.39 -38.09
CA ILE A 722 23.08 -41.99 -39.35
C ILE A 722 23.59 -40.91 -40.31
N ASN A 723 22.85 -39.80 -40.44
CA ASN A 723 23.27 -38.66 -41.26
C ASN A 723 24.59 -38.03 -40.78
N TYR A 724 24.88 -38.12 -39.48
CA TYR A 724 26.17 -37.72 -38.90
C TYR A 724 27.19 -38.88 -38.82
N HIS A 725 27.07 -39.90 -39.67
CA HIS A 725 28.03 -41.01 -39.81
C HIS A 725 28.12 -41.94 -38.59
N SER A 726 27.00 -42.19 -37.91
CA SER A 726 26.92 -43.28 -36.92
C SER A 726 27.03 -44.66 -37.60
N ASP A 727 27.84 -45.55 -37.02
CA ASP A 727 28.02 -46.91 -37.54
C ASP A 727 26.80 -47.79 -37.23
N VAL A 728 26.02 -48.06 -38.27
CA VAL A 728 24.80 -48.89 -38.22
C VAL A 728 25.08 -50.36 -37.84
N ASN A 729 26.33 -50.82 -37.97
CA ASN A 729 26.76 -52.18 -37.63
C ASN A 729 27.69 -52.21 -36.40
N ALA A 730 27.77 -51.12 -35.64
CA ALA A 730 28.54 -51.06 -34.40
C ALA A 730 28.11 -52.20 -33.47
N ARG A 731 29.08 -52.88 -32.85
CA ARG A 731 28.84 -53.97 -31.91
C ARG A 731 29.12 -53.53 -30.49
N ASP A 732 28.18 -53.79 -29.60
CA ASP A 732 28.41 -53.65 -28.16
C ASP A 732 29.29 -54.78 -27.61
N ASN A 733 29.51 -54.80 -26.29
CA ASN A 733 30.36 -55.81 -25.65
C ASN A 733 29.80 -57.24 -25.75
N TRP A 734 28.52 -57.41 -26.10
CA TRP A 734 27.86 -58.69 -26.34
C TRP A 734 27.65 -58.98 -27.83
N SER A 735 28.26 -58.17 -28.71
CA SER A 735 28.13 -58.22 -30.16
C SER A 735 26.70 -57.96 -30.67
N TYR A 736 25.84 -57.34 -29.88
CA TYR A 736 24.58 -56.79 -30.36
C TYR A 736 24.86 -55.57 -31.24
N THR A 737 24.12 -55.46 -32.33
CA THR A 737 24.10 -54.27 -33.20
C THR A 737 22.82 -53.46 -32.94
N PRO A 738 22.73 -52.20 -33.40
CA PRO A 738 21.49 -51.43 -33.31
C PRO A 738 20.28 -52.17 -33.91
N LEU A 739 20.49 -53.00 -34.95
CA LEU A 739 19.44 -53.83 -35.55
C LEU A 739 18.99 -54.96 -34.62
N HIS A 740 19.90 -55.60 -33.87
CA HIS A 740 19.52 -56.58 -32.84
C HIS A 740 18.64 -55.94 -31.75
N GLU A 741 19.02 -54.75 -31.29
CA GLU A 741 18.24 -54.00 -30.30
C GLU A 741 16.85 -53.65 -30.84
N ALA A 742 16.77 -53.05 -32.03
CA ALA A 742 15.50 -52.70 -32.67
C ALA A 742 14.60 -53.93 -32.88
N ALA A 743 15.16 -55.06 -33.32
CA ALA A 743 14.42 -56.28 -33.57
C ALA A 743 13.88 -56.89 -32.28
N SER A 744 14.72 -56.98 -31.24
CA SER A 744 14.32 -57.52 -29.94
C SER A 744 13.18 -56.75 -29.28
N LYS A 745 13.12 -55.42 -29.52
CA LYS A 745 12.10 -54.52 -28.98
C LYS A 745 10.92 -54.30 -29.93
N GLY A 746 10.85 -55.00 -31.06
CA GLY A 746 9.73 -54.91 -31.99
C GLY A 746 9.62 -53.55 -32.71
N ARG A 747 10.74 -52.88 -33.00
CA ARG A 747 10.77 -51.54 -33.62
C ARG A 747 10.80 -51.63 -35.15
N THR A 748 9.68 -51.97 -35.77
CA THR A 748 9.57 -52.24 -37.22
C THR A 748 10.07 -51.11 -38.11
N GLN A 749 9.64 -49.87 -37.87
CA GLN A 749 10.08 -48.70 -38.64
C GLN A 749 11.59 -48.50 -38.56
N LEU A 750 12.18 -48.78 -37.41
CA LEU A 750 13.61 -48.59 -37.21
C LEU A 750 14.44 -49.73 -37.78
N CYS A 751 13.96 -50.97 -37.70
CA CYS A 751 14.55 -52.09 -38.43
C CYS A 751 14.61 -51.77 -39.92
N SER A 752 13.52 -51.22 -40.48
CA SER A 752 13.47 -50.80 -41.89
C SER A 752 14.47 -49.69 -42.19
N LEU A 753 14.58 -48.68 -41.33
CA LEU A 753 15.56 -47.60 -41.47
C LEU A 753 17.00 -48.14 -41.45
N LEU A 754 17.34 -48.95 -40.46
CA LEU A 754 18.68 -49.51 -40.31
C LEU A 754 19.08 -50.39 -41.50
N LEU A 755 18.18 -51.25 -41.98
CA LEU A 755 18.39 -52.08 -43.16
C LEU A 755 18.59 -51.22 -44.43
N ALA A 756 17.77 -50.18 -44.61
CA ALA A 756 17.90 -49.25 -45.73
C ALA A 756 19.25 -48.52 -45.74
N HIS A 757 19.87 -48.34 -44.57
CA HIS A 757 21.19 -47.71 -44.40
C HIS A 757 22.34 -48.72 -44.22
N GLY A 758 22.15 -50.00 -44.56
CA GLY A 758 23.22 -50.99 -44.66
C GLY A 758 23.51 -51.78 -43.38
N ALA A 759 22.55 -51.85 -42.44
CA ALA A 759 22.63 -52.80 -41.34
C ALA A 759 22.58 -54.24 -41.85
N ASN A 760 23.52 -55.09 -41.43
CA ASN A 760 23.62 -56.47 -41.88
C ASN A 760 22.75 -57.40 -41.00
N PRO A 761 21.67 -57.99 -41.53
CA PRO A 761 20.78 -58.85 -40.76
C PRO A 761 21.36 -60.23 -40.45
N HIS A 762 22.53 -60.58 -41.00
CA HIS A 762 23.21 -61.87 -40.75
C HIS A 762 24.25 -61.80 -39.63
N LEU A 763 24.50 -60.63 -39.04
CA LEU A 763 25.43 -60.54 -37.92
C LEU A 763 24.86 -61.27 -36.71
N GLN A 764 25.72 -61.98 -36.00
CA GLN A 764 25.37 -62.72 -34.80
C GLN A 764 25.93 -62.05 -33.55
N ASN A 765 25.18 -62.11 -32.46
CA ASN A 765 25.64 -61.77 -31.12
C ASN A 765 26.54 -62.89 -30.54
N GLN A 766 26.99 -62.74 -29.30
CA GLN A 766 27.82 -63.76 -28.61
C GLN A 766 27.13 -65.12 -28.42
N ASP A 767 25.80 -65.15 -28.40
CA ASP A 767 24.99 -66.38 -28.29
C ASP A 767 24.67 -67.00 -29.66
N ASN A 768 25.32 -66.53 -30.74
CA ASN A 768 25.10 -66.93 -32.13
C ASN A 768 23.69 -66.60 -32.68
N GLN A 769 22.98 -65.66 -32.06
CA GLN A 769 21.64 -65.23 -32.48
C GLN A 769 21.73 -64.06 -33.45
N THR A 770 20.95 -64.13 -34.53
CA THR A 770 20.73 -63.01 -35.47
C THR A 770 19.62 -62.07 -34.96
N PRO A 771 19.45 -60.86 -35.54
CA PRO A 771 18.31 -60.00 -35.20
C PRO A 771 16.95 -60.70 -35.42
N LEU A 772 16.85 -61.62 -36.39
CA LEU A 772 15.62 -62.37 -36.65
C LEU A 772 15.28 -63.34 -35.50
N ASP A 773 16.29 -63.99 -34.93
CA ASP A 773 16.10 -64.91 -33.80
C ASP A 773 15.61 -64.18 -32.54
N LEU A 774 15.94 -62.90 -32.43
CA LEU A 774 15.52 -62.03 -31.32
C LEU A 774 14.18 -61.32 -31.59
N ALA A 775 13.67 -61.35 -32.82
CA ALA A 775 12.51 -60.55 -33.23
C ALA A 775 11.24 -60.99 -32.48
N THR A 776 10.65 -60.06 -31.73
CA THR A 776 9.44 -60.33 -30.92
C THR A 776 8.14 -60.07 -31.67
N ALA A 777 8.15 -59.16 -32.66
CA ALA A 777 6.98 -58.77 -33.44
C ALA A 777 6.97 -59.44 -34.84
N ASP A 778 5.79 -59.86 -35.31
CA ASP A 778 5.66 -60.66 -36.53
C ASP A 778 5.94 -59.86 -37.81
N ASP A 779 5.67 -58.55 -37.79
CA ASP A 779 6.03 -57.61 -38.85
C ASP A 779 7.55 -57.40 -38.95
N VAL A 780 8.25 -57.32 -37.80
CA VAL A 780 9.73 -57.30 -37.76
C VAL A 780 10.32 -58.61 -38.29
N LYS A 781 9.77 -59.77 -37.91
CA LYS A 781 10.21 -61.07 -38.44
C LYS A 781 10.07 -61.14 -39.96
N SER A 782 8.91 -60.70 -40.46
CA SER A 782 8.64 -60.67 -41.90
C SER A 782 9.64 -59.78 -42.64
N LEU A 783 9.89 -58.57 -42.11
CA LEU A 783 10.86 -57.63 -42.67
C LEU A 783 12.30 -58.18 -42.70
N LEU A 784 12.72 -58.86 -41.63
CA LEU A 784 14.07 -59.43 -41.53
C LEU A 784 14.23 -60.67 -42.43
N LEU A 785 13.20 -61.52 -42.53
CA LEU A 785 13.18 -62.65 -43.47
C LEU A 785 13.34 -62.16 -44.92
N ASP A 786 12.60 -61.10 -45.29
CA ASP A 786 12.71 -60.50 -46.61
C ASP A 786 14.14 -59.96 -46.85
N ALA A 787 14.70 -59.20 -45.90
CA ALA A 787 16.05 -58.66 -46.02
C ALA A 787 17.16 -59.72 -46.06
N MET A 788 16.98 -60.86 -45.38
CA MET A 788 17.95 -61.97 -45.39
C MET A 788 17.85 -62.84 -46.64
N SER A 789 16.75 -62.76 -47.39
CA SER A 789 16.52 -63.53 -48.62
C SER A 789 17.12 -62.88 -49.88
N THR A 790 17.57 -61.63 -49.79
CA THR A 790 18.24 -60.91 -50.88
C THR A 790 19.77 -61.12 -50.86
N PRO A 791 20.39 -61.68 -51.91
CA PRO A 791 21.84 -61.93 -51.94
C PRO A 791 22.66 -60.64 -52.13
N ILE A 792 23.68 -60.48 -51.29
CA ILE A 792 24.66 -59.38 -51.35
C ILE A 792 25.63 -59.63 -52.53
N THR A 793 25.56 -58.81 -53.60
CA THR A 793 26.63 -58.70 -54.61
C THR A 793 27.40 -57.37 -54.45
N PRO A 794 28.74 -57.38 -54.56
CA PRO A 794 29.56 -56.19 -54.32
C PRO A 794 29.76 -55.38 -55.60
N THR A 795 29.60 -54.05 -55.55
CA THR A 795 30.19 -53.16 -56.55
C THR A 795 30.68 -51.86 -55.92
N SER A 796 32.00 -51.67 -56.00
CA SER A 796 32.77 -50.45 -55.76
C SER A 796 32.91 -49.65 -57.09
N PRO A 797 33.51 -48.44 -57.09
CA PRO A 797 32.88 -47.21 -57.56
C PRO A 797 33.30 -46.76 -58.97
N THR A 798 32.49 -45.93 -59.63
CA THR A 798 32.84 -44.77 -60.51
C THR A 798 31.57 -44.35 -61.28
N SER A 799 30.99 -43.17 -61.05
CA SER A 799 31.41 -41.78 -61.35
C SER A 799 31.29 -41.39 -62.83
N ASN A 800 30.25 -40.61 -63.16
CA ASN A 800 30.32 -39.25 -63.75
C ASN A 800 28.94 -38.81 -64.26
N ARG A 801 28.33 -37.82 -63.59
CA ARG A 801 28.32 -36.38 -63.93
C ARG A 801 27.24 -35.98 -64.95
N TYR A 802 26.17 -35.37 -64.45
CA TYR A 802 25.75 -34.09 -65.02
C TYR A 802 26.57 -32.99 -64.33
N GLN A 803 27.38 -32.30 -65.11
CA GLN A 803 28.08 -31.09 -64.69
C GLN A 803 27.06 -29.99 -64.40
N THR A 804 26.66 -29.90 -63.13
CA THR A 804 26.89 -28.66 -62.41
C THR A 804 28.39 -28.45 -62.42
N THR A 805 28.89 -27.43 -63.10
CA THR A 805 30.21 -26.92 -62.76
C THR A 805 30.02 -25.46 -62.49
N LEU A 806 29.89 -25.13 -61.20
CA LEU A 806 31.04 -25.03 -60.31
C LEU A 806 31.91 -23.91 -60.83
N THR A 807 32.30 -23.04 -59.94
CA THR A 807 33.61 -23.16 -59.30
C THR A 807 33.74 -21.92 -58.44
N LEU A 808 34.37 -21.93 -57.29
CA LEU A 808 35.04 -22.91 -56.44
C LEU A 808 35.38 -22.02 -55.23
N ALA A 809 35.11 -22.46 -54.02
CA ALA A 809 36.13 -23.05 -53.16
C ALA A 809 37.13 -22.08 -52.52
N THR A 810 37.53 -22.48 -51.31
CA THR A 810 38.74 -22.12 -50.57
C THR A 810 38.95 -20.66 -50.14
N ARG A 811 39.19 -20.43 -48.84
CA ARG A 811 40.53 -20.09 -48.28
C ARG A 811 40.48 -19.49 -46.85
N GLU A 812 41.45 -19.89 -46.02
CA GLU A 812 42.13 -19.02 -45.04
C GLU A 812 42.79 -17.83 -45.75
N THR A 813 42.59 -16.60 -45.25
CA THR A 813 43.63 -15.63 -44.79
C THR A 813 43.01 -14.23 -44.65
N THR A 814 43.35 -13.54 -43.56
CA THR A 814 43.69 -12.11 -43.42
C THR A 814 42.95 -10.98 -44.16
N SER A 815 42.82 -9.87 -43.43
CA SER A 815 42.76 -8.45 -43.86
C SER A 815 41.54 -8.03 -44.69
N ILE A 816 40.71 -7.09 -44.20
CA ILE A 816 40.94 -5.64 -44.28
C ILE A 816 41.09 -5.16 -45.73
N LEU A 817 40.20 -4.20 -46.08
CA LEU A 817 40.07 -3.40 -47.32
C LEU A 817 39.44 -4.17 -48.48
N GLY A 818 38.36 -3.71 -49.09
CA GLY A 818 37.68 -2.44 -49.01
C GLY A 818 36.94 -2.23 -50.32
N ALA A 819 35.93 -1.37 -50.25
CA ALA A 819 35.46 -0.53 -51.34
C ALA A 819 34.96 -1.26 -52.59
N GLU A 820 33.65 -1.20 -52.81
CA GLU A 820 33.06 -0.18 -53.71
C GLU A 820 32.72 -0.91 -55.02
N THR A 821 31.73 -0.59 -55.81
CA THR A 821 30.76 0.50 -55.99
C THR A 821 29.92 -0.09 -57.15
N THR A 822 28.67 0.16 -57.44
CA THR A 822 27.66 1.19 -57.22
C THR A 822 26.56 0.76 -58.22
N THR A 823 25.30 1.18 -58.21
CA THR A 823 24.75 2.50 -57.94
C THR A 823 23.24 2.36 -58.07
N ASN A 824 22.56 3.30 -57.41
CA ASN A 824 21.27 3.89 -57.76
C ASN A 824 20.03 3.05 -57.44
N SER A 825 19.31 3.46 -56.38
CA SER A 825 18.28 4.53 -56.35
C SER A 825 16.92 3.89 -56.66
N ASN A 826 15.78 4.29 -56.12
CA ASN A 826 15.40 5.36 -55.21
C ASN A 826 13.98 4.98 -54.71
N ASN A 827 13.61 5.47 -53.53
CA ASN A 827 12.28 5.95 -53.17
C ASN A 827 11.03 5.03 -53.15
N ASN A 828 10.50 4.95 -51.92
CA ASN A 828 9.14 5.31 -51.52
C ASN A 828 7.91 4.51 -51.99
N SER A 829 6.94 4.57 -51.07
CA SER A 829 5.49 4.37 -51.24
C SER A 829 5.03 2.93 -51.50
N ARG A 830 4.44 2.28 -50.48
CA ARG A 830 3.04 2.39 -50.02
C ARG A 830 2.09 1.55 -50.88
N GLN A 831 1.28 0.77 -50.14
CA GLN A 831 0.01 0.16 -50.56
C GLN A 831 0.15 -1.01 -51.53
N ARG A 832 -0.72 -2.01 -51.55
CA ARG A 832 -1.88 -2.47 -50.77
C ARG A 832 -2.25 -3.81 -51.42
N LEU A 833 -3.18 -4.52 -50.78
CA LEU A 833 -4.01 -5.60 -51.33
C LEU A 833 -3.22 -6.91 -51.53
N ALA A 834 -3.46 -7.93 -50.71
CA ALA A 834 -4.69 -8.74 -50.63
C ALA A 834 -4.97 -9.51 -51.93
N SER A 835 -5.46 -10.73 -51.72
CA SER A 835 -5.78 -11.80 -52.67
C SER A 835 -4.65 -12.82 -52.86
N ALA A 836 -4.89 -14.13 -53.00
CA ALA A 836 -6.07 -14.97 -52.79
C ALA A 836 -5.61 -16.42 -53.10
N SER A 837 -6.24 -17.42 -52.49
CA SER A 837 -6.61 -18.73 -53.10
C SER A 837 -7.14 -19.62 -51.96
N SER A 838 -8.44 -19.94 -51.89
CA SER A 838 -9.17 -20.96 -52.68
C SER A 838 -8.73 -22.38 -52.24
N LEU A 839 -9.61 -23.36 -51.94
CA LEU A 839 -10.74 -23.85 -52.72
C LEU A 839 -11.77 -24.61 -51.86
N GLN A 840 -13.04 -24.33 -52.18
CA GLN A 840 -14.15 -25.26 -52.41
C GLN A 840 -14.61 -26.21 -51.29
N GLN A 841 -15.80 -25.90 -50.76
CA GLN A 841 -16.97 -26.68 -51.17
C GLN A 841 -18.23 -25.80 -51.23
N SER A 842 -18.99 -26.03 -52.30
CA SER A 842 -20.10 -25.24 -52.81
C SER A 842 -21.45 -25.64 -52.19
N THR A 843 -22.24 -24.61 -51.94
CA THR A 843 -23.68 -24.51 -51.69
C THR A 843 -24.59 -25.33 -52.61
N ILE A 844 -25.72 -25.81 -52.07
CA ILE A 844 -27.05 -25.63 -52.69
C ILE A 844 -28.04 -25.13 -51.63
N GLN A 845 -28.65 -23.99 -51.94
CA GLN A 845 -29.64 -23.24 -51.17
C GLN A 845 -31.00 -23.95 -51.06
N ARG A 846 -31.77 -23.59 -50.02
CA ARG A 846 -33.17 -23.18 -50.23
C ARG A 846 -33.38 -21.79 -49.64
N HIS A 847 -33.78 -20.87 -50.51
CA HIS A 847 -34.25 -19.52 -50.18
C HIS A 847 -35.64 -19.56 -49.56
N LEU A 848 -35.93 -18.65 -48.61
CA LEU A 848 -37.02 -17.65 -48.62
C LEU A 848 -36.91 -16.78 -47.32
N PRO A 849 -37.53 -15.58 -47.27
CA PRO A 849 -36.80 -14.34 -47.02
C PRO A 849 -36.86 -13.80 -45.58
N ILE A 850 -35.88 -12.94 -45.30
CA ILE A 850 -35.88 -11.98 -44.19
C ILE A 850 -37.06 -11.03 -44.40
N GLY A 851 -37.99 -11.03 -43.44
CA GLY A 851 -38.96 -9.97 -43.22
C GLY A 851 -38.46 -9.09 -42.07
N ASP A 852 -38.36 -7.81 -42.38
CA ASP A 852 -38.06 -6.68 -41.51
C ASP A 852 -38.77 -6.69 -40.15
N GLY A 853 -38.15 -6.00 -39.21
CA GLY A 853 -38.88 -5.16 -38.27
C GLY A 853 -38.84 -5.65 -36.83
N SER A 854 -38.03 -4.95 -36.04
CA SER A 854 -38.25 -4.63 -34.62
C SER A 854 -38.86 -5.75 -33.75
N MET A 855 -38.05 -6.39 -32.91
CA MET A 855 -38.60 -7.11 -31.77
C MET A 855 -38.44 -6.30 -30.48
N SER A 856 -39.56 -5.68 -30.12
CA SER A 856 -39.98 -5.38 -28.76
C SER A 856 -39.80 -6.57 -27.82
N LEU A 857 -39.76 -6.28 -26.52
CA LEU A 857 -39.80 -7.25 -25.43
C LEU A 857 -41.00 -8.21 -25.60
N ILE A 858 -40.76 -9.39 -26.17
CA ILE A 858 -41.71 -10.52 -26.16
C ILE A 858 -41.70 -11.11 -24.76
N THR A 859 -42.87 -11.32 -24.18
CA THR A 859 -43.00 -11.99 -22.87
C THR A 859 -42.71 -13.49 -22.98
N ASP A 860 -42.23 -14.11 -21.90
CA ASP A 860 -41.86 -15.54 -21.89
C ASP A 860 -43.01 -16.48 -22.29
N ASP A 861 -44.27 -16.05 -22.13
CA ASP A 861 -45.47 -16.82 -22.51
C ASP A 861 -45.67 -16.92 -24.02
N GLU A 862 -45.34 -15.88 -24.81
CA GLU A 862 -45.50 -15.89 -26.28
C GLU A 862 -44.43 -16.75 -26.99
N ARG A 863 -43.26 -16.96 -26.37
CA ARG A 863 -42.24 -17.92 -26.86
C ARG A 863 -42.56 -19.37 -26.49
N ARG A 864 -43.35 -19.58 -25.42
CA ARG A 864 -43.79 -20.90 -24.95
C ARG A 864 -44.77 -21.54 -25.93
N GLU A 865 -45.63 -20.74 -26.56
CA GLU A 865 -46.56 -21.20 -27.61
C GLU A 865 -45.85 -21.60 -28.91
N GLN A 866 -44.73 -20.94 -29.28
CA GLN A 866 -43.99 -21.27 -30.51
C GLN A 866 -43.15 -22.56 -30.41
N ALA A 867 -42.79 -23.01 -29.20
CA ALA A 867 -42.02 -24.24 -28.98
C ALA A 867 -42.87 -25.53 -29.01
N LEU A 868 -44.20 -25.42 -28.95
CA LEU A 868 -45.14 -26.55 -28.86
C LEU A 868 -45.58 -27.13 -30.21
N HIS A 869 -44.92 -26.76 -31.31
CA HIS A 869 -45.28 -27.27 -32.64
C HIS A 869 -44.68 -28.64 -33.00
N MET A 870 -43.94 -29.26 -32.07
CA MET A 870 -43.37 -30.60 -32.23
C MET A 870 -44.36 -31.67 -31.75
N THR A 871 -44.49 -32.76 -32.50
CA THR A 871 -45.41 -33.85 -32.14
C THR A 871 -44.80 -34.76 -31.05
N MET A 872 -45.64 -35.44 -30.28
CA MET A 872 -45.16 -36.42 -29.27
C MET A 872 -44.29 -37.53 -29.91
N ASP A 873 -44.54 -37.86 -31.17
CA ASP A 873 -43.73 -38.81 -31.95
C ASP A 873 -42.30 -38.35 -32.19
N GLU A 874 -42.14 -37.09 -32.59
CA GLU A 874 -40.83 -36.47 -32.79
C GLU A 874 -40.08 -36.36 -31.46
N PHE A 875 -40.79 -36.05 -30.37
CA PHE A 875 -40.24 -36.02 -29.02
C PHE A 875 -39.69 -37.38 -28.55
N LEU A 876 -40.49 -38.43 -28.67
CA LEU A 876 -40.11 -39.79 -28.25
C LEU A 876 -38.94 -40.32 -29.10
N SER A 877 -38.87 -39.93 -30.37
CA SER A 877 -37.74 -40.24 -31.26
C SER A 877 -36.44 -39.55 -30.80
N LEU A 878 -36.53 -38.30 -30.34
CA LEU A 878 -35.41 -37.50 -29.82
C LEU A 878 -34.86 -38.03 -28.49
N CYS A 879 -35.68 -38.69 -27.68
CA CYS A 879 -35.28 -39.24 -26.38
C CYS A 879 -34.39 -40.49 -26.45
N GLN A 880 -34.06 -40.98 -27.66
CA GLN A 880 -33.12 -42.09 -27.91
C GLN A 880 -33.39 -43.34 -27.03
N PHE A 881 -34.64 -43.81 -27.04
CA PHE A 881 -34.97 -45.11 -26.45
C PHE A 881 -34.35 -46.24 -27.28
N GLN A 882 -33.90 -47.31 -26.61
CA GLN A 882 -33.03 -48.32 -27.24
C GLN A 882 -33.78 -49.30 -28.16
N SER A 883 -35.11 -49.32 -28.13
CA SER A 883 -35.94 -50.20 -28.96
C SER A 883 -37.19 -49.48 -29.46
N SER A 884 -37.56 -49.66 -30.74
CA SER A 884 -38.78 -49.10 -31.34
C SER A 884 -40.06 -49.52 -30.62
N GLN A 885 -40.14 -50.79 -30.17
CA GLN A 885 -41.27 -51.31 -29.40
C GLN A 885 -41.55 -50.53 -28.10
N GLN A 886 -40.52 -49.95 -27.47
CA GLN A 886 -40.66 -49.17 -26.24
C GLN A 886 -41.20 -47.77 -26.53
N GLN A 887 -40.88 -47.19 -27.68
CA GLN A 887 -41.44 -45.92 -28.14
C GLN A 887 -42.91 -46.07 -28.52
N ASP A 888 -43.26 -47.16 -29.23
CA ASP A 888 -44.64 -47.47 -29.62
C ASP A 888 -45.54 -47.68 -28.39
N SER A 889 -45.07 -48.40 -27.37
CA SER A 889 -45.82 -48.62 -26.14
C SER A 889 -46.04 -47.34 -25.31
N LEU A 890 -45.05 -46.43 -25.27
CA LEU A 890 -45.18 -45.14 -24.59
C LEU A 890 -46.09 -44.18 -25.37
N ARG A 891 -46.05 -44.24 -26.70
CA ARG A 891 -46.95 -43.50 -27.58
C ARG A 891 -48.40 -43.90 -27.36
N GLU A 892 -48.72 -45.20 -27.43
CA GLU A 892 -50.07 -45.70 -27.16
C GLU A 892 -50.55 -45.31 -25.76
N LEU A 893 -49.65 -45.32 -24.77
CA LEU A 893 -49.98 -44.91 -23.40
C LEU A 893 -50.31 -43.42 -23.30
N PHE A 894 -49.50 -42.54 -23.88
CA PHE A 894 -49.75 -41.09 -23.86
C PHE A 894 -50.97 -40.70 -24.71
N GLU A 895 -51.22 -41.40 -25.81
CA GLU A 895 -52.45 -41.22 -26.59
C GLU A 895 -53.69 -41.69 -25.80
N ARG A 896 -53.61 -42.84 -25.11
CA ARG A 896 -54.71 -43.37 -24.27
C ARG A 896 -55.05 -42.48 -23.08
N GLU A 897 -54.03 -41.95 -22.40
CA GLU A 897 -54.19 -41.08 -21.23
C GLU A 897 -54.28 -39.59 -21.59
N HIS A 898 -54.33 -39.25 -22.89
CA HIS A 898 -54.39 -37.88 -23.43
C HIS A 898 -53.29 -36.94 -22.91
N ILE A 899 -52.05 -37.45 -22.77
CA ILE A 899 -50.90 -36.67 -22.30
C ILE A 899 -50.24 -35.96 -23.49
N THR A 900 -50.34 -34.64 -23.53
CA THR A 900 -49.65 -33.76 -24.48
C THR A 900 -48.29 -33.30 -23.94
N LEU A 901 -47.41 -32.70 -24.78
CA LEU A 901 -46.03 -32.35 -24.38
C LEU A 901 -45.97 -31.25 -23.30
N ASP A 902 -46.93 -30.34 -23.31
CA ASP A 902 -47.16 -29.32 -22.28
C ASP A 902 -47.59 -29.95 -20.96
N ILE A 903 -48.53 -30.92 -20.99
CA ILE A 903 -48.91 -31.68 -19.78
C ILE A 903 -47.70 -32.46 -19.27
N LEU A 904 -46.97 -33.17 -20.15
CA LEU A 904 -45.78 -33.94 -19.82
C LEU A 904 -44.67 -33.07 -19.18
N ALA A 905 -44.57 -31.80 -19.55
CA ALA A 905 -43.61 -30.85 -18.99
C ALA A 905 -43.91 -30.48 -17.52
N GLU A 906 -45.17 -30.61 -17.10
CA GLU A 906 -45.63 -30.32 -15.73
C GLU A 906 -45.75 -31.58 -14.86
N MET A 907 -45.68 -32.76 -15.48
CA MET A 907 -45.75 -34.03 -14.77
C MET A 907 -44.49 -34.31 -13.95
N THR A 908 -44.70 -34.90 -12.77
CA THR A 908 -43.63 -35.38 -11.90
C THR A 908 -43.35 -36.87 -12.14
N HIS A 909 -42.25 -37.35 -11.55
CA HIS A 909 -41.95 -38.79 -11.55
C HIS A 909 -43.09 -39.64 -10.98
N ASN A 910 -43.85 -39.14 -10.00
CA ASN A 910 -44.97 -39.90 -9.42
C ASN A 910 -46.17 -39.95 -10.38
N ASP A 911 -46.49 -38.83 -11.04
CA ASP A 911 -47.59 -38.77 -11.99
C ASP A 911 -47.38 -39.74 -13.17
N LEU A 912 -46.14 -39.81 -13.69
CA LEU A 912 -45.77 -40.78 -14.72
C LEU A 912 -45.83 -42.24 -14.23
N LYS A 913 -45.63 -42.47 -12.93
CA LYS A 913 -45.75 -43.81 -12.34
C LYS A 913 -47.20 -44.28 -12.34
N ASP A 914 -48.10 -43.36 -11.98
CA ASP A 914 -49.50 -43.65 -11.74
C ASP A 914 -50.27 -43.92 -13.04
N ILE A 915 -49.81 -43.34 -14.16
CA ILE A 915 -50.29 -43.68 -15.51
C ILE A 915 -49.65 -44.97 -16.09
N GLY A 916 -48.77 -45.65 -15.35
CA GLY A 916 -48.24 -46.96 -15.73
C GLY A 916 -46.77 -47.01 -16.18
N ILE A 917 -46.02 -45.89 -16.17
CA ILE A 917 -44.58 -45.90 -16.48
C ILE A 917 -43.78 -46.17 -15.21
N VAL A 918 -43.71 -47.46 -14.83
CA VAL A 918 -43.15 -47.85 -13.52
C VAL A 918 -41.62 -47.71 -13.48
N ALA A 919 -40.93 -47.91 -14.60
CA ALA A 919 -39.47 -47.87 -14.68
C ALA A 919 -38.94 -46.44 -14.47
N TYR A 920 -38.11 -46.26 -13.45
CA TYR A 920 -37.55 -44.94 -13.13
C TYR A 920 -36.69 -44.37 -14.26
N GLY A 921 -35.91 -45.21 -14.94
CA GLY A 921 -35.05 -44.79 -16.06
C GLY A 921 -35.82 -44.24 -17.25
N GLU A 922 -37.01 -44.76 -17.53
CA GLU A 922 -37.88 -44.26 -18.61
C GLU A 922 -38.48 -42.90 -18.24
N ARG A 923 -39.02 -42.79 -17.02
CA ARG A 923 -39.53 -41.52 -16.48
C ARG A 923 -38.46 -40.44 -16.46
N HIS A 924 -37.24 -40.78 -16.03
CA HIS A 924 -36.12 -39.85 -16.00
C HIS A 924 -35.72 -39.38 -17.40
N LYS A 925 -35.71 -40.28 -18.40
CA LYS A 925 -35.43 -39.91 -19.78
C LYS A 925 -36.50 -38.99 -20.37
N LEU A 926 -37.78 -39.25 -20.11
CA LEU A 926 -38.90 -38.40 -20.58
C LEU A 926 -38.82 -37.00 -19.97
N LEU A 927 -38.70 -36.90 -18.64
CA LEU A 927 -38.63 -35.61 -17.94
C LEU A 927 -37.36 -34.81 -18.29
N LYS A 928 -36.22 -35.49 -18.47
CA LYS A 928 -34.98 -34.83 -18.89
C LYS A 928 -34.97 -34.48 -20.38
N GLY A 929 -35.69 -35.23 -21.19
CA GLY A 929 -35.90 -34.97 -22.62
C GLY A 929 -36.71 -33.70 -22.83
N ILE A 930 -37.82 -33.55 -22.11
CA ILE A 930 -38.68 -32.37 -22.22
C ILE A 930 -37.96 -31.12 -21.69
N GLU A 931 -37.19 -31.25 -20.60
CA GLU A 931 -36.32 -30.19 -20.07
C GLU A 931 -35.26 -29.72 -21.09
N ARG A 932 -34.67 -30.65 -21.85
CA ARG A 932 -33.69 -30.32 -22.91
C ARG A 932 -34.33 -29.59 -24.09
N LEU A 933 -35.55 -29.97 -24.48
CA LEU A 933 -36.26 -29.33 -25.58
C LEU A 933 -36.52 -27.85 -25.27
N TYR A 934 -36.95 -27.55 -24.03
CA TYR A 934 -37.14 -26.19 -23.54
C TYR A 934 -35.82 -25.39 -23.45
N LYS A 935 -34.70 -26.05 -23.14
CA LYS A 935 -33.37 -25.40 -23.12
C LYS A 935 -32.83 -25.06 -24.51
N GLN A 936 -33.07 -25.92 -25.52
CA GLN A 936 -32.62 -25.66 -26.90
C GLN A 936 -33.39 -24.52 -27.58
N ALA A 937 -34.69 -24.36 -27.31
CA ALA A 937 -35.47 -23.24 -27.80
C ALA A 937 -35.01 -21.87 -27.23
N LYS A 938 -34.21 -21.88 -26.15
CA LYS A 938 -33.66 -20.68 -25.49
C LYS A 938 -32.25 -20.27 -25.95
N ASP A 939 -31.52 -21.06 -26.75
CA ASP A 939 -30.07 -20.85 -27.00
C ASP A 939 -29.76 -19.90 -28.19
N PRO A 940 -29.26 -18.66 -27.96
CA PRO A 940 -28.88 -17.72 -29.03
C PRO A 940 -27.58 -18.10 -29.77
N TRP A 941 -26.90 -19.18 -29.37
CA TRP A 941 -25.51 -19.51 -29.78
C TRP A 941 -25.40 -20.63 -30.82
N SER A 942 -26.49 -21.01 -31.47
CA SER A 942 -26.62 -22.21 -32.31
C SER A 942 -25.71 -22.30 -33.54
N ASN A 943 -25.06 -21.19 -33.94
CA ASN A 943 -24.23 -21.11 -35.16
C ASN A 943 -22.74 -20.77 -34.95
N ILE A 944 -22.20 -20.83 -33.73
CA ILE A 944 -20.78 -20.46 -33.47
C ILE A 944 -19.90 -21.71 -33.31
N PRO A 945 -18.76 -21.83 -34.02
CA PRO A 945 -17.83 -22.95 -33.89
C PRO A 945 -17.29 -23.10 -32.46
N ASP A 946 -17.10 -24.36 -32.02
CA ASP A 946 -16.73 -24.72 -30.64
C ASP A 946 -15.29 -24.31 -30.24
N ARG A 947 -14.53 -23.66 -31.14
CA ARG A 947 -13.13 -23.26 -30.92
C ARG A 947 -12.87 -21.81 -31.36
N GLY A 948 -12.68 -20.92 -30.38
CA GLY A 948 -12.14 -19.57 -30.57
C GLY A 948 -13.06 -18.45 -30.10
N SER A 949 -12.50 -17.23 -30.00
CA SER A 949 -13.27 -16.00 -29.84
C SER A 949 -13.52 -15.39 -31.21
N VAL A 950 -14.78 -15.15 -31.57
CA VAL A 950 -15.16 -14.48 -32.83
C VAL A 950 -15.40 -13.00 -32.54
N PHE A 951 -14.89 -12.12 -33.40
CA PHE A 951 -15.11 -10.68 -33.34
C PHE A 951 -16.06 -10.29 -34.47
N ILE A 952 -17.18 -9.66 -34.12
CA ILE A 952 -18.19 -9.19 -35.07
C ILE A 952 -18.20 -7.67 -34.98
N GLU A 953 -17.77 -7.01 -36.05
CA GLU A 953 -17.81 -5.56 -36.14
C GLU A 953 -19.27 -5.06 -36.18
N LEU A 954 -19.57 -4.07 -35.34
CA LEU A 954 -20.88 -3.42 -35.31
C LEU A 954 -20.90 -2.22 -36.28
N ASP A 955 -21.99 -2.05 -37.01
CA ASP A 955 -22.19 -0.87 -37.87
C ASP A 955 -22.40 0.38 -37.00
N SER A 956 -21.80 1.51 -37.38
CA SER A 956 -21.95 2.78 -36.65
C SER A 956 -23.40 3.29 -36.55
N ASN A 957 -24.29 2.85 -37.44
CA ASN A 957 -25.71 3.20 -37.39
C ASN A 957 -26.52 2.29 -36.45
N ASP A 958 -25.94 1.16 -36.04
CA ASP A 958 -26.56 0.21 -35.11
C ASP A 958 -26.84 0.91 -33.77
N GLN A 959 -28.00 0.58 -33.20
CA GLN A 959 -28.37 1.06 -31.87
C GLN A 959 -27.42 0.51 -30.80
N GLU A 960 -26.93 -0.72 -30.96
CA GLU A 960 -25.97 -1.33 -30.03
C GLU A 960 -24.61 -0.61 -30.05
N TYR A 961 -24.15 -0.21 -31.24
CA TYR A 961 -22.93 0.60 -31.39
C TYR A 961 -23.05 1.91 -30.61
N ARG A 962 -24.14 2.65 -30.81
CA ARG A 962 -24.37 3.96 -30.16
C ARG A 962 -24.44 3.86 -28.65
N LEU A 963 -25.07 2.81 -28.10
CA LEU A 963 -25.12 2.61 -26.65
C LEU A 963 -23.74 2.35 -26.05
N VAL A 964 -22.91 1.53 -26.70
CA VAL A 964 -21.55 1.25 -26.24
C VAL A 964 -20.66 2.48 -26.37
N GLU A 965 -20.83 3.25 -27.45
CA GLU A 965 -20.15 4.53 -27.64
C GLU A 965 -20.54 5.57 -26.58
N ASP A 966 -21.84 5.79 -26.34
CA ASP A 966 -22.32 6.74 -25.33
C ASP A 966 -21.85 6.38 -23.93
N GLU A 967 -21.90 5.10 -23.57
CA GLU A 967 -21.39 4.60 -22.30
C GLU A 967 -19.87 4.87 -22.19
N LEU A 968 -19.11 4.58 -23.24
CA LEU A 968 -17.67 4.89 -23.29
C LEU A 968 -17.40 6.40 -23.15
N GLN A 969 -18.14 7.25 -23.87
CA GLN A 969 -17.96 8.70 -23.78
C GLN A 969 -18.32 9.22 -22.40
N SER A 970 -19.33 8.66 -21.73
CA SER A 970 -19.69 9.04 -20.37
C SER A 970 -18.56 8.84 -19.35
N THR A 971 -17.60 7.97 -19.67
CA THR A 971 -16.44 7.69 -18.80
C THR A 971 -15.33 8.76 -18.90
N ILE A 972 -15.32 9.60 -19.94
CA ILE A 972 -14.23 10.57 -20.12
C ILE A 972 -14.42 11.82 -19.24
N ARG A 973 -13.32 12.31 -18.67
CA ARG A 973 -13.26 13.55 -17.88
C ARG A 973 -12.06 14.37 -18.33
N GLU A 974 -12.23 15.69 -18.39
CA GLU A 974 -11.16 16.60 -18.81
C GLU A 974 -9.93 16.43 -17.92
N HIS A 975 -8.77 16.18 -18.53
CA HIS A 975 -7.51 16.03 -17.82
C HIS A 975 -6.34 16.59 -18.62
N LYS A 976 -5.47 17.33 -17.93
CA LYS A 976 -4.25 17.92 -18.49
C LYS A 976 -3.05 17.06 -18.14
N ASP A 977 -2.35 16.57 -19.16
CA ASP A 977 -1.14 15.81 -18.97
C ASP A 977 0.07 16.70 -18.58
N ASN A 978 1.14 16.07 -18.11
CA ASN A 978 2.42 16.69 -17.76
C ASN A 978 3.22 17.15 -18.99
N CYS A 979 2.69 16.97 -20.21
CA CYS A 979 3.27 17.42 -21.47
C CYS A 979 2.47 18.58 -22.10
N GLY A 980 1.38 19.05 -21.47
CA GLY A 980 0.61 20.22 -21.85
C GLY A 980 -0.68 19.96 -22.67
N GLY A 981 -1.02 18.72 -23.02
CA GLY A 981 -2.24 18.36 -23.74
C GLY A 981 -3.46 18.18 -22.82
N ILE A 982 -4.65 18.55 -23.28
CA ILE A 982 -5.92 18.41 -22.55
C ILE A 982 -6.81 17.41 -23.29
N PHE A 983 -7.30 16.33 -22.70
CA PHE A 983 -8.15 15.36 -23.43
C PHE A 983 -9.57 15.40 -22.90
N THR A 984 -10.52 15.59 -23.81
CA THR A 984 -11.94 15.82 -23.47
C THR A 984 -12.91 14.85 -24.15
N ARG A 985 -12.47 14.12 -25.19
CA ARG A 985 -13.33 13.19 -25.93
C ARG A 985 -12.56 11.98 -26.49
N TYR A 986 -13.19 10.80 -26.52
CA TYR A 986 -12.72 9.66 -27.31
C TYR A 986 -13.18 9.80 -28.76
N VAL A 987 -12.33 9.47 -29.72
CA VAL A 987 -12.77 9.30 -31.11
C VAL A 987 -12.84 7.79 -31.34
N VAL A 988 -14.05 7.22 -31.29
CA VAL A 988 -14.24 5.79 -31.50
C VAL A 988 -14.02 5.49 -32.99
N LEU A 989 -13.10 4.58 -33.27
CA LEU A 989 -12.76 4.15 -34.62
C LEU A 989 -13.50 2.87 -35.01
N LYS A 990 -13.74 1.97 -34.04
CA LYS A 990 -14.33 0.65 -34.28
C LYS A 990 -14.88 0.06 -32.98
N ILE A 991 -16.04 -0.62 -33.04
CA ILE A 991 -16.56 -1.48 -31.95
C ILE A 991 -16.82 -2.88 -32.51
N GLU A 992 -16.24 -3.89 -31.86
CA GLU A 992 -16.37 -5.30 -32.23
C GLU A 992 -16.96 -6.10 -31.08
N LYS A 993 -18.09 -6.77 -31.31
CA LYS A 993 -18.71 -7.69 -30.35
C LYS A 993 -17.97 -9.01 -30.31
N ILE A 994 -17.63 -9.46 -29.12
CA ILE A 994 -16.90 -10.70 -28.88
C ILE A 994 -17.89 -11.82 -28.59
N ARG A 995 -17.72 -12.95 -29.28
CA ARG A 995 -18.52 -14.16 -29.12
C ARG A 995 -17.62 -15.35 -28.76
N ASN A 996 -17.78 -15.87 -27.54
CA ASN A 996 -17.07 -17.07 -27.07
C ASN A 996 -17.99 -17.94 -26.20
N ARG A 997 -18.48 -19.05 -26.76
CA ARG A 997 -19.47 -19.93 -26.12
C ARG A 997 -18.97 -20.51 -24.80
N ARG A 998 -17.74 -21.03 -24.77
CA ARG A 998 -17.15 -21.67 -23.58
C ARG A 998 -16.94 -20.71 -22.42
N LEU A 999 -16.66 -19.44 -22.69
CA LEU A 999 -16.58 -18.40 -21.64
C LEU A 999 -17.97 -17.95 -21.21
N TRP A 1000 -18.91 -17.81 -22.15
CA TRP A 1000 -20.29 -17.44 -21.85
C TRP A 1000 -20.96 -18.46 -20.93
N ASP A 1001 -20.85 -19.76 -21.23
CA ASP A 1001 -21.47 -20.82 -20.42
C ASP A 1001 -20.93 -20.85 -18.98
N ARG A 1002 -19.62 -20.62 -18.80
CA ARG A 1002 -18.99 -20.55 -17.48
C ARG A 1002 -19.41 -19.30 -16.72
N TYR A 1003 -19.48 -18.16 -17.40
CA TYR A 1003 -20.01 -16.93 -16.84
C TYR A 1003 -21.47 -17.11 -16.38
N CYS A 1004 -22.32 -17.72 -17.20
CA CYS A 1004 -23.71 -18.03 -16.86
C CYS A 1004 -23.82 -19.01 -15.70
N HIS A 1005 -22.98 -20.05 -15.65
CA HIS A 1005 -22.96 -20.99 -14.54
C HIS A 1005 -22.64 -20.27 -13.22
N ARG A 1006 -21.61 -19.42 -13.21
CA ARG A 1006 -21.21 -18.68 -12.02
C ARG A 1006 -22.23 -17.61 -11.61
N ARG A 1007 -22.87 -16.97 -12.59
CA ARG A 1007 -23.99 -16.05 -12.41
C ARG A 1007 -25.14 -16.72 -11.66
N ASN A 1008 -25.49 -17.95 -12.05
CA ASN A 1008 -26.54 -18.73 -11.40
C ASN A 1008 -26.16 -19.16 -9.97
N GLU A 1009 -24.91 -19.59 -9.74
CA GLU A 1009 -24.44 -19.88 -8.37
C GLU A 1009 -24.54 -18.65 -7.46
N ILE A 1010 -24.15 -17.46 -7.97
CA ILE A 1010 -24.28 -16.20 -7.23
C ILE A 1010 -25.75 -15.84 -7.00
N GLN A 1011 -26.62 -16.12 -7.97
CA GLN A 1011 -28.05 -15.89 -7.87
C GLN A 1011 -28.70 -16.75 -6.77
N ASP A 1012 -28.38 -18.05 -6.76
CA ASP A 1012 -28.80 -19.01 -5.72
C ASP A 1012 -28.28 -18.56 -4.36
N ASP A 1013 -27.00 -18.16 -4.32
CA ASP A 1013 -26.37 -17.61 -3.13
C ASP A 1013 -26.88 -16.23 -2.77
N ASN A 1014 -27.71 -15.51 -3.53
CA ASN A 1014 -28.07 -14.11 -3.26
C ASN A 1014 -29.56 -13.80 -3.46
N ASN A 1015 -30.42 -14.67 -2.89
CA ASN A 1015 -31.88 -14.49 -2.84
C ASN A 1015 -32.51 -14.23 -4.22
N GLY A 1016 -31.97 -14.85 -5.28
CA GLY A 1016 -32.48 -14.68 -6.64
C GLY A 1016 -31.85 -13.52 -7.43
N HIS A 1017 -30.86 -12.80 -6.89
CA HIS A 1017 -30.19 -11.67 -7.56
C HIS A 1017 -28.72 -11.94 -7.91
N GLU A 1018 -28.35 -11.81 -9.18
CA GLU A 1018 -27.01 -12.13 -9.69
C GLU A 1018 -25.99 -10.98 -9.68
N ASN A 1019 -26.44 -9.74 -9.39
CA ASN A 1019 -25.60 -8.52 -9.33
C ASN A 1019 -24.66 -8.32 -10.53
N GLU A 1020 -25.21 -8.29 -11.74
CA GLU A 1020 -24.49 -8.11 -13.00
C GLU A 1020 -24.12 -6.63 -13.30
N ARG A 1021 -22.92 -6.39 -13.87
CA ARG A 1021 -22.42 -5.05 -14.27
C ARG A 1021 -21.60 -5.13 -15.57
N LEU A 1022 -21.48 -4.00 -16.28
CA LEU A 1022 -20.57 -3.82 -17.43
C LEU A 1022 -19.41 -2.91 -17.04
N LEU A 1023 -18.16 -3.37 -17.22
CA LEU A 1023 -16.95 -2.66 -16.81
C LEU A 1023 -15.89 -2.67 -17.92
N PHE A 1024 -15.21 -1.55 -18.14
CA PHE A 1024 -14.18 -1.44 -19.17
C PHE A 1024 -12.85 -2.11 -18.76
N HIS A 1025 -12.28 -2.90 -19.68
CA HIS A 1025 -10.99 -3.56 -19.59
C HIS A 1025 -10.02 -3.34 -20.81
N GLY A 1026 -9.30 -2.22 -20.96
CA GLY A 1026 -7.97 -2.09 -21.62
C GLY A 1026 -6.91 -3.17 -21.28
N SER A 1027 -6.62 -4.08 -22.22
CA SER A 1027 -5.72 -5.20 -21.96
C SER A 1027 -4.38 -5.02 -22.68
N PRO A 1028 -3.22 -5.28 -22.04
CA PRO A 1028 -1.94 -5.41 -22.74
C PRO A 1028 -1.83 -6.76 -23.47
N PHE A 1029 -2.81 -7.66 -23.33
CA PHE A 1029 -2.82 -9.01 -23.88
C PHE A 1029 -3.77 -9.17 -25.08
N LEU A 1030 -4.28 -8.07 -25.65
CA LEU A 1030 -5.24 -8.12 -26.75
C LEU A 1030 -4.72 -8.93 -27.96
N HIS A 1031 -3.42 -8.79 -28.25
CA HIS A 1031 -2.75 -9.58 -29.29
C HIS A 1031 -2.78 -11.09 -29.00
N SER A 1032 -2.69 -11.52 -27.75
CA SER A 1032 -2.81 -12.94 -27.38
C SER A 1032 -4.25 -13.43 -27.49
N ILE A 1033 -5.23 -12.60 -27.12
CA ILE A 1033 -6.67 -12.92 -27.22
C ILE A 1033 -7.10 -13.06 -28.69
N MET A 1034 -6.64 -12.15 -29.56
CA MET A 1034 -6.95 -12.15 -31.00
C MET A 1034 -6.26 -13.29 -31.76
N HIS A 1035 -5.00 -13.61 -31.44
CA HIS A 1035 -4.22 -14.58 -32.24
C HIS A 1035 -4.22 -16.02 -31.71
N LYS A 1036 -4.46 -16.24 -30.40
CA LYS A 1036 -4.40 -17.58 -29.78
C LYS A 1036 -5.73 -18.06 -29.20
N GLY A 1037 -6.77 -17.23 -29.24
CA GLY A 1037 -7.98 -17.41 -28.44
C GLY A 1037 -7.71 -17.20 -26.95
N PHE A 1038 -8.77 -17.09 -26.14
CA PHE A 1038 -8.62 -17.00 -24.68
C PHE A 1038 -8.23 -18.38 -24.13
N ASP A 1039 -6.92 -18.66 -24.01
CA ASP A 1039 -6.35 -19.94 -23.55
C ASP A 1039 -5.98 -19.91 -22.06
N GLU A 1040 -6.72 -20.69 -21.28
CA GLU A 1040 -6.55 -20.84 -19.82
C GLU A 1040 -5.19 -21.38 -19.40
N ARG A 1041 -4.42 -22.06 -20.26
CA ARG A 1041 -3.09 -22.60 -19.90
C ARG A 1041 -2.05 -21.52 -19.66
N HIS A 1042 -2.21 -20.34 -20.26
CA HIS A 1042 -1.38 -19.16 -19.96
C HIS A 1042 -1.85 -18.40 -18.70
N ALA A 1043 -3.04 -18.72 -18.18
CA ALA A 1043 -3.50 -18.36 -16.83
C ALA A 1043 -3.17 -19.43 -15.77
N SER A 1044 -2.74 -20.63 -16.20
CA SER A 1044 -2.46 -21.80 -15.35
C SER A 1044 -0.99 -21.97 -14.98
N ILE A 1045 -0.06 -21.26 -15.63
CA ILE A 1045 1.37 -21.37 -15.33
C ILE A 1045 1.67 -20.53 -14.08
N SER A 1046 1.70 -21.25 -12.95
CA SER A 1046 1.95 -20.80 -11.58
C SER A 1046 0.74 -20.20 -10.85
N GLY A 1047 -0.07 -21.06 -10.22
CA GLY A 1047 -0.73 -20.88 -8.90
C GLY A 1047 -1.31 -19.54 -8.41
N MET A 1048 -1.41 -18.49 -9.23
CA MET A 1048 -1.61 -17.08 -8.81
C MET A 1048 -2.91 -16.46 -9.35
N PHE A 1049 -3.87 -17.26 -9.84
CA PHE A 1049 -5.21 -16.76 -10.19
C PHE A 1049 -6.30 -17.16 -9.19
N GLY A 1050 -5.98 -18.00 -8.19
CA GLY A 1050 -6.94 -18.48 -7.18
C GLY A 1050 -6.94 -17.73 -5.84
N ALA A 1051 -5.86 -17.03 -5.51
CA ALA A 1051 -5.70 -16.24 -4.29
C ALA A 1051 -4.66 -15.12 -4.48
N GLY A 1052 -5.06 -13.87 -4.22
CA GLY A 1052 -4.15 -12.77 -3.91
C GLY A 1052 -3.45 -12.09 -5.08
N ILE A 1053 -4.03 -10.99 -5.57
CA ILE A 1053 -3.21 -9.81 -5.84
C ILE A 1053 -3.01 -9.13 -4.48
N TYR A 1054 -1.96 -9.54 -3.76
CA TYR A 1054 -1.26 -8.60 -2.89
C TYR A 1054 -0.40 -7.73 -3.80
N PHE A 1055 -0.72 -6.44 -3.88
CA PHE A 1055 0.34 -5.46 -4.00
C PHE A 1055 0.17 -4.37 -2.95
N ALA A 1056 0.98 -4.54 -1.91
CA ALA A 1056 1.48 -3.47 -1.09
C ALA A 1056 2.04 -2.33 -1.96
N GLU A 1057 2.03 -1.11 -1.42
CA GLU A 1057 2.40 0.19 -1.99
C GLU A 1057 3.78 0.32 -2.71
N ASN A 1058 4.49 -0.76 -3.09
CA ASN A 1058 5.86 -0.71 -3.63
C ASN A 1058 6.24 -1.74 -4.73
N SER A 1059 5.31 -2.37 -5.45
CA SER A 1059 5.72 -3.30 -6.53
C SER A 1059 5.80 -2.64 -7.91
N SER A 1060 7.02 -2.40 -8.34
CA SER A 1060 7.40 -1.93 -9.67
C SER A 1060 7.39 -3.04 -10.74
N LYS A 1061 6.96 -4.28 -10.46
CA LYS A 1061 7.23 -5.44 -11.34
C LYS A 1061 6.16 -5.77 -12.39
N SER A 1062 4.90 -5.42 -12.22
CA SER A 1062 3.87 -5.69 -13.26
C SER A 1062 4.00 -4.74 -14.47
N ASN A 1063 4.45 -3.50 -14.25
CA ASN A 1063 4.80 -2.56 -15.31
C ASN A 1063 6.12 -2.90 -16.03
N GLN A 1064 6.95 -3.77 -15.46
CA GLN A 1064 8.26 -4.15 -16.03
C GLN A 1064 8.17 -5.18 -17.15
N TYR A 1065 7.09 -5.97 -17.22
CA TYR A 1065 7.00 -7.09 -18.16
C TYR A 1065 6.44 -6.71 -19.55
N VAL A 1066 5.86 -5.52 -19.70
CA VAL A 1066 5.38 -5.04 -21.01
C VAL A 1066 6.27 -3.92 -21.57
N TYR A 1067 6.86 -3.05 -20.73
CA TYR A 1067 7.82 -2.04 -21.15
C TYR A 1067 8.86 -1.78 -20.04
N GLY A 1068 10.12 -2.16 -20.28
CA GLY A 1068 11.20 -2.26 -19.28
C GLY A 1068 11.43 -1.05 -18.36
N ILE A 1069 12.18 -1.30 -17.27
CA ILE A 1069 12.56 -0.35 -16.21
C ILE A 1069 13.16 0.93 -16.81
N GLY A 1070 12.57 2.11 -16.51
CA GLY A 1070 13.10 3.42 -16.93
C GLY A 1070 12.10 4.41 -17.53
N GLY A 1071 10.80 4.08 -17.54
CA GLY A 1071 9.79 4.89 -18.23
C GLY A 1071 9.95 4.71 -19.73
N GLY A 1072 9.26 3.70 -20.28
CA GLY A 1072 9.30 3.38 -21.71
C GLY A 1072 9.16 4.63 -22.58
N ASN A 1073 9.76 4.57 -23.78
CA ASN A 1073 9.82 5.69 -24.74
C ASN A 1073 8.45 6.13 -25.28
N GLY A 1074 7.33 5.70 -24.71
CA GLY A 1074 5.99 5.96 -25.23
C GLY A 1074 5.68 5.22 -26.53
N CYS A 1075 4.76 5.74 -27.38
CA CYS A 1075 4.33 5.03 -28.61
C CYS A 1075 5.57 4.59 -29.41
N THR A 1076 5.73 3.29 -29.72
CA THR A 1076 6.97 2.75 -30.34
C THR A 1076 7.32 3.39 -31.68
N LEU A 1077 6.29 3.83 -32.42
CA LEU A 1077 6.40 4.57 -33.67
C LEU A 1077 6.90 6.01 -33.48
N HIS A 1078 6.36 6.74 -32.52
CA HIS A 1078 6.60 8.18 -32.37
C HIS A 1078 7.57 8.54 -31.24
N LYS A 1079 7.96 7.55 -30.43
CA LYS A 1079 8.79 7.67 -29.22
C LYS A 1079 8.34 8.81 -28.29
N ASP A 1080 7.03 9.05 -28.26
CA ASP A 1080 6.39 10.10 -27.47
C ASP A 1080 5.62 9.50 -26.31
N LYS A 1081 5.93 10.04 -25.11
CA LYS A 1081 5.32 9.68 -23.84
C LYS A 1081 3.90 10.20 -23.64
N SER A 1082 3.34 10.94 -24.60
CA SER A 1082 1.97 11.46 -24.66
C SER A 1082 1.38 11.34 -26.09
N CYS A 1083 1.55 10.19 -26.77
CA CYS A 1083 1.17 10.11 -28.19
C CYS A 1083 -0.36 10.10 -28.42
N TYR A 1084 -0.87 11.16 -29.06
CA TYR A 1084 -2.27 11.33 -29.47
C TYR A 1084 -2.59 10.84 -30.89
N LEU A 1085 -1.57 10.44 -31.64
CA LEU A 1085 -1.68 10.00 -33.03
C LEU A 1085 -1.94 8.49 -33.17
N CYS A 1086 -1.49 7.68 -32.20
CA CYS A 1086 -1.60 6.22 -32.23
C CYS A 1086 -2.97 5.76 -31.68
N SER A 1087 -3.68 4.88 -32.40
CA SER A 1087 -4.94 4.29 -31.95
C SER A 1087 -4.77 3.28 -30.82
N ARG A 1088 -5.79 3.21 -29.98
CA ARG A 1088 -5.83 2.47 -28.70
C ARG A 1088 -6.99 1.49 -28.71
N GLN A 1089 -6.93 0.46 -27.87
CA GLN A 1089 -7.97 -0.56 -27.77
C GLN A 1089 -8.35 -0.82 -26.31
N MET A 1090 -9.64 -1.04 -26.05
CA MET A 1090 -10.17 -1.47 -24.76
C MET A 1090 -11.25 -2.53 -24.90
N LEU A 1091 -11.44 -3.37 -23.88
CA LEU A 1091 -12.58 -4.27 -23.81
C LEU A 1091 -13.70 -3.65 -22.97
N LEU A 1092 -14.94 -4.06 -23.18
CA LEU A 1092 -16.05 -3.87 -22.25
C LEU A 1092 -16.51 -5.26 -21.81
N CYS A 1093 -16.37 -5.54 -20.52
CA CYS A 1093 -16.57 -6.85 -19.93
C CYS A 1093 -17.82 -6.86 -19.05
N ARG A 1094 -18.62 -7.90 -19.20
CA ARG A 1094 -19.75 -8.23 -18.34
C ARG A 1094 -19.28 -9.03 -17.14
N VAL A 1095 -19.70 -8.66 -15.94
CA VAL A 1095 -19.20 -9.24 -14.68
C VAL A 1095 -20.33 -9.55 -13.70
N CYS A 1096 -20.16 -10.56 -12.86
CA CYS A 1096 -21.08 -10.91 -11.76
C CYS A 1096 -20.38 -10.82 -10.39
N LEU A 1097 -21.04 -10.16 -9.43
CA LEU A 1097 -20.48 -9.83 -8.10
C LEU A 1097 -21.19 -10.62 -6.97
N GLY A 1098 -20.44 -11.32 -6.12
CA GLY A 1098 -20.99 -12.13 -5.02
C GLY A 1098 -21.45 -11.35 -3.77
N ARG A 1099 -22.07 -12.05 -2.79
CA ARG A 1099 -22.67 -11.51 -1.54
C ARG A 1099 -21.79 -10.56 -0.70
N SER A 1100 -20.47 -10.64 -0.78
CA SER A 1100 -19.56 -9.81 0.03
C SER A 1100 -19.32 -8.40 -0.52
N PHE A 1101 -19.96 -8.01 -1.63
CA PHE A 1101 -19.78 -6.69 -2.23
C PHE A 1101 -20.96 -5.77 -1.92
N LEU A 1102 -20.80 -4.89 -0.91
CA LEU A 1102 -21.73 -3.78 -0.67
C LEU A 1102 -21.82 -2.87 -1.91
N GLN A 1103 -23.01 -2.35 -2.19
CA GLN A 1103 -23.33 -1.58 -3.40
C GLN A 1103 -22.43 -0.33 -3.61
N PHE A 1104 -21.91 0.25 -2.52
CA PHE A 1104 -20.96 1.38 -2.51
C PHE A 1104 -19.51 0.98 -2.85
N SER A 1105 -19.22 -0.32 -2.81
CA SER A 1105 -17.91 -0.91 -3.12
C SER A 1105 -17.79 -1.25 -4.60
N ALA A 1106 -18.90 -1.54 -5.30
CA ALA A 1106 -18.90 -1.82 -6.74
C ALA A 1106 -18.44 -0.62 -7.57
N SER A 1107 -18.80 0.61 -7.16
CA SER A 1107 -18.35 1.86 -7.79
C SER A 1107 -16.90 2.24 -7.44
N LYS A 1108 -16.26 1.55 -6.48
CA LYS A 1108 -14.82 1.68 -6.18
C LYS A 1108 -13.97 0.62 -6.89
N LEU A 1109 -14.61 -0.36 -7.51
CA LEU A 1109 -14.02 -1.65 -7.84
C LEU A 1109 -14.44 -2.00 -9.28
N ALA A 1110 -14.19 -1.08 -10.19
CA ALA A 1110 -14.54 -1.19 -11.59
C ALA A 1110 -13.84 -0.14 -12.45
N HIS A 1111 -12.52 -0.05 -12.34
CA HIS A 1111 -11.76 0.58 -13.42
C HIS A 1111 -10.40 -0.11 -13.55
N ALA A 1112 -9.60 0.47 -14.43
CA ALA A 1112 -8.42 -0.08 -15.08
C ALA A 1112 -8.86 -0.96 -16.23
N PRO A 1113 -8.13 -0.89 -17.35
CA PRO A 1113 -6.75 -1.43 -17.43
C PRO A 1113 -5.87 -0.97 -18.65
N PRO A 1114 -4.66 -1.57 -18.82
CA PRO A 1114 -3.54 -1.09 -19.63
C PRO A 1114 -3.75 -1.02 -21.14
N GLY A 1115 -3.43 0.16 -21.66
CA GLY A 1115 -3.14 0.38 -23.07
C GLY A 1115 -2.53 1.74 -23.34
N HIS A 1116 -2.13 2.47 -22.29
CA HIS A 1116 -1.44 3.73 -22.47
C HIS A 1116 -0.01 3.41 -22.88
N HIS A 1117 0.21 3.39 -24.19
CA HIS A 1117 1.27 4.22 -24.73
C HIS A 1117 0.98 5.63 -24.24
N SER A 1118 1.43 5.85 -23.00
CA SER A 1118 2.05 7.08 -22.58
C SER A 1118 1.13 8.28 -22.74
N VAL A 1119 0.55 8.71 -21.62
CA VAL A 1119 0.24 10.10 -21.30
C VAL A 1119 0.63 10.26 -19.84
N ILE A 1120 1.73 10.95 -19.55
CA ILE A 1120 2.16 11.17 -18.17
C ILE A 1120 1.28 12.29 -17.63
N GLY A 1121 0.36 12.03 -16.70
CA GLY A 1121 -0.46 13.07 -16.03
C GLY A 1121 -0.69 12.73 -14.57
N ARG A 1122 -0.77 13.74 -13.68
CA ARG A 1122 -1.15 13.54 -12.27
C ARG A 1122 -2.69 13.56 -12.15
N PRO A 1123 -3.36 12.56 -11.56
CA PRO A 1123 -4.81 12.60 -11.41
C PRO A 1123 -5.24 13.85 -10.61
N THR A 1124 -6.09 14.68 -11.21
CA THR A 1124 -6.72 15.85 -10.59
C THR A 1124 -8.06 15.46 -9.96
N GLN A 1125 -8.54 16.20 -8.96
CA GLN A 1125 -9.88 16.04 -8.42
C GLN A 1125 -10.90 16.36 -9.54
N GLY A 1126 -11.56 15.32 -10.06
CA GLY A 1126 -12.45 15.40 -11.24
C GLY A 1126 -11.81 15.06 -12.59
N GLY A 1127 -10.51 14.73 -12.65
CA GLY A 1127 -9.83 14.19 -13.84
C GLY A 1127 -10.05 12.69 -14.03
N LEU A 1128 -9.72 12.17 -15.23
CA LEU A 1128 -9.96 10.80 -15.73
C LEU A 1128 -9.99 9.71 -14.63
N ALA A 1129 -11.13 9.03 -14.50
CA ALA A 1129 -11.33 7.94 -13.54
C ALA A 1129 -10.65 6.64 -14.02
N TYR A 1130 -9.48 6.32 -13.48
CA TYR A 1130 -8.90 4.96 -13.52
C TYR A 1130 -8.33 4.56 -12.14
N PRO A 1131 -9.12 3.93 -11.25
CA PRO A 1131 -8.61 3.15 -10.13
C PRO A 1131 -8.00 1.81 -10.57
N GLU A 1132 -6.92 1.43 -9.88
CA GLU A 1132 -6.28 0.11 -9.97
C GLU A 1132 -7.03 -0.93 -9.09
N TYR A 1133 -7.24 -2.11 -9.68
CA TYR A 1133 -7.65 -3.42 -9.13
C TYR A 1133 -9.13 -3.74 -8.86
N VAL A 1134 -9.56 -4.84 -9.52
CA VAL A 1134 -10.60 -5.78 -9.10
C VAL A 1134 -10.13 -7.19 -9.45
N ILE A 1135 -10.34 -8.11 -8.53
CA ILE A 1135 -10.08 -9.55 -8.67
C ILE A 1135 -11.27 -10.20 -9.37
N TYR A 1136 -11.05 -10.86 -10.51
CA TYR A 1136 -11.97 -11.85 -11.06
C TYR A 1136 -11.24 -13.16 -11.28
N ARG A 1137 -11.82 -14.27 -10.81
CA ARG A 1137 -11.52 -15.58 -11.39
C ARG A 1137 -12.03 -15.56 -12.83
N GLY A 1138 -11.37 -16.23 -13.77
CA GLY A 1138 -11.75 -16.22 -15.20
C GLY A 1138 -13.19 -16.66 -15.51
N GLU A 1139 -13.93 -17.16 -14.53
CA GLU A 1139 -15.33 -17.58 -14.60
C GLU A 1139 -16.34 -16.49 -14.17
N GLN A 1140 -15.87 -15.35 -13.64
CA GLN A 1140 -16.73 -14.26 -13.13
C GLN A 1140 -16.91 -13.08 -14.12
N ALA A 1141 -16.24 -13.12 -15.27
CA ALA A 1141 -16.22 -12.05 -16.26
C ALA A 1141 -16.24 -12.58 -17.70
N TYR A 1142 -17.00 -11.93 -18.57
CA TYR A 1142 -17.12 -12.22 -20.00
C TYR A 1142 -16.75 -10.97 -20.82
N PRO A 1143 -15.71 -11.00 -21.68
CA PRO A 1143 -15.40 -9.89 -22.57
C PRO A 1143 -16.47 -9.82 -23.67
N GLU A 1144 -17.23 -8.73 -23.70
CA GLU A 1144 -18.40 -8.60 -24.57
C GLU A 1144 -18.14 -7.71 -25.79
N TYR A 1145 -17.37 -6.63 -25.63
CA TYR A 1145 -16.98 -5.75 -26.75
C TYR A 1145 -15.48 -5.45 -26.72
N CYS A 1146 -14.91 -5.20 -27.89
CA CYS A 1146 -13.58 -4.63 -28.12
C CYS A 1146 -13.76 -3.30 -28.86
N ILE A 1147 -13.23 -2.21 -28.30
CA ILE A 1147 -13.42 -0.85 -28.78
C ILE A 1147 -12.06 -0.27 -29.13
N THR A 1148 -11.90 0.18 -30.37
CA THR A 1148 -10.70 0.86 -30.87
C THR A 1148 -10.98 2.36 -30.95
N TYR A 1149 -10.09 3.21 -30.43
CA TYR A 1149 -10.32 4.65 -30.30
C TYR A 1149 -9.04 5.51 -30.30
N ASN A 1150 -9.19 6.82 -30.54
CA ASN A 1150 -8.15 7.86 -30.39
C ASN A 1150 -8.53 8.87 -29.28
N LEU A 1151 -7.56 9.67 -28.82
CA LEU A 1151 -7.76 10.77 -27.85
C LEU A 1151 -7.59 12.12 -28.56
N LEU A 1152 -8.54 13.05 -28.36
CA LEU A 1152 -8.55 14.37 -29.02
C LEU A 1152 -7.93 15.47 -28.12
N ASN A 1153 -6.95 16.23 -28.64
CA ASN A 1153 -6.38 17.45 -28.00
C ASN A 1153 -7.10 18.70 -28.55
N PRO A 1154 -7.52 19.70 -27.76
CA PRO A 1154 -8.39 20.79 -28.19
C PRO A 1154 -7.58 21.95 -28.80
N VAL A 1155 -6.25 21.94 -28.69
CA VAL A 1155 -5.37 23.06 -29.07
C VAL A 1155 -5.01 23.07 -30.58
N ASN A 1156 -5.32 22.03 -31.35
CA ASN A 1156 -4.89 21.91 -32.75
C ASN A 1156 -5.94 22.32 -33.81
N ASN A 1157 -6.97 23.10 -33.45
CA ASN A 1157 -8.05 23.46 -34.39
C ASN A 1157 -7.87 24.78 -35.14
N ASP A 1158 -6.65 25.24 -35.36
CA ASP A 1158 -6.39 26.44 -36.19
C ASP A 1158 -5.85 26.14 -37.61
N ASN A 1159 -5.76 24.87 -38.04
CA ASN A 1159 -5.50 24.54 -39.45
C ASN A 1159 -6.03 23.14 -39.83
N GLU A 1160 -7.34 23.02 -40.04
CA GLU A 1160 -7.96 22.17 -41.08
C GLU A 1160 -9.44 22.52 -41.26
#